data_AF-A0A1D1XZI1-F1
#
_entry.id   AF-A0A1D1XZI1-F1
#
_cell.length_a   1.000
_cell.length_b   1.000
_cell.length_c   1.000
_cell.angle_alpha   90.00
_cell.angle_beta   90.00
_cell.angle_gamma   90.00
#
_symmetry.space_group_name_H-M   'P 1'
#
loop_
_entity.id
_entity.type
_entity.pdbx_description
1 polymer ?
#
loop_
_entity_poly.entity_id
_entity_poly.type
_entity_poly.pdbx_seq_one_letter_code
_entity_poly.pdbx_strand_id
1 'polypeptide(L)'
;MPSFQSSKGNGRSTLKPGDIAVVYACELPEIKGKFDPVKAEALGLKPGPKYRELQLGNCVKSDFLDIMVHPNDVLGPSILGPIVLLVDCPMAAHLPELLSIKSLNPYYTDFFDHTQEGSKFVNCIIHLGPASVTKTAEYQCWMKRFGGAQHIMAGHEIKNIEIPILRSSARITSRLNYLCPHLFPTPGFWSIEEFNSCLLESNASNEDSASVACESIPAENLLKFHLRPYSQLGLDRSVTPNLLTAKEIVNELLSEIPEIVEASKSISELWRGSGEANHMLTPTNDDMIEEPWMDANALMLDKNVRKQQKVTSEQIVVKHDSDIPSCLENIPREDMEIVLLGTGSSQPSKYRNVSSVYVNLFARGSLLLDCGEGTLAQLKRRFGVKGADDAVRALRFIWISHIHADHHTGLARVLALRCELLKGVPHEPVLVIGPRPLKRFLDAYSSLEDLDMQFLDCRYTTVASLGALTGSVESGESSASGYVDNKVSVSGGLDNTLFVKGSRMQSCWKRPGSPVDTATLVPMLLKLKQVLHEAGLESLFSIPVVHCPQAFGIVLTAAERINSVGKTIPGWKLVYSGDTRPCQALIDASRDATVLIHEATFEDGLEEEALARNHSTTMEAVNVGTSAGAYRIILTHFSQRYPKIPVFDEKHMQKTCIAFDMMSVNVADLPVLPKVLPYIKLLFRNEMMLDESEDVLVAAANQ
;
A
#
# COMPACT_ATOMS: atom_id res chain seq x y z
N MET A 1 22.36 4.20 -40.63
CA MET A 1 22.99 3.30 -41.63
C MET A 1 23.45 2.03 -40.91
N PRO A 2 23.05 0.81 -41.30
CA PRO A 2 21.77 0.36 -41.86
C PRO A 2 20.96 -0.51 -40.87
N SER A 3 19.67 -0.65 -41.20
CA SER A 3 18.61 -1.41 -40.52
C SER A 3 18.87 -2.91 -40.45
N PHE A 4 18.85 -3.48 -39.24
CA PHE A 4 18.72 -4.93 -39.05
C PHE A 4 17.25 -5.34 -39.24
N GLN A 5 16.93 -5.83 -40.44
CA GLN A 5 15.75 -6.65 -40.67
C GLN A 5 15.97 -7.99 -39.95
N SER A 6 15.27 -8.19 -38.83
CA SER A 6 15.18 -9.49 -38.17
C SER A 6 14.32 -10.42 -39.05
N SER A 7 14.98 -11.44 -39.60
CA SER A 7 14.37 -12.58 -40.28
C SER A 7 13.29 -13.23 -39.42
N LYS A 8 12.10 -13.42 -39.99
CA LYS A 8 11.01 -14.26 -39.45
C LYS A 8 11.51 -15.70 -39.30
N GLY A 9 12.03 -16.04 -38.12
CA GLY A 9 12.17 -17.41 -37.66
C GLY A 9 10.86 -17.88 -37.02
N ASN A 10 10.45 -19.11 -37.31
CA ASN A 10 9.30 -19.79 -36.72
C ASN A 10 9.22 -19.55 -35.20
N GLY A 11 8.21 -18.80 -34.77
CA GLY A 11 7.98 -18.41 -33.38
C GLY A 11 7.56 -19.61 -32.54
N ARG A 12 8.54 -20.30 -31.95
CA ARG A 12 8.33 -20.97 -30.67
C ARG A 12 8.47 -19.87 -29.63
N SER A 13 7.35 -19.35 -29.13
CA SER A 13 7.38 -18.40 -28.01
C SER A 13 8.20 -19.06 -26.91
N THR A 14 9.30 -18.43 -26.51
CA THR A 14 10.02 -18.83 -25.31
C THR A 14 9.06 -18.62 -24.16
N LEU A 15 8.46 -19.71 -23.64
CA LEU A 15 7.64 -19.68 -22.44
C LEU A 15 8.41 -18.96 -21.34
N LYS A 16 7.88 -17.84 -20.85
CA LYS A 16 8.46 -17.17 -19.69
C LYS A 16 8.20 -18.09 -18.48
N PRO A 17 9.06 -18.08 -17.45
CA PRO A 17 8.80 -18.86 -16.22
C PRO A 17 7.43 -18.57 -15.58
N GLY A 18 6.87 -17.37 -15.79
CA GLY A 18 5.53 -16.99 -15.35
C GLY A 18 4.36 -17.60 -16.14
N ASP A 19 4.63 -18.29 -17.26
CA ASP A 19 3.63 -18.97 -18.09
C ASP A 19 3.43 -20.45 -17.67
N ILE A 20 3.96 -20.86 -16.52
CA ILE A 20 3.86 -22.24 -16.02
C ILE A 20 2.86 -22.28 -14.87
N ALA A 21 1.79 -23.06 -15.04
CA ALA A 21 0.84 -23.38 -13.97
C ALA A 21 1.09 -24.79 -13.44
N VAL A 22 0.92 -24.99 -12.13
CA VAL A 22 1.18 -26.28 -11.46
C VAL A 22 -0.08 -26.78 -10.78
N VAL A 23 -0.37 -28.07 -10.97
CA VAL A 23 -1.45 -28.79 -10.27
C VAL A 23 -0.83 -29.67 -9.20
N TYR A 24 -1.29 -29.54 -7.97
CA TYR A 24 -0.87 -30.38 -6.85
C TYR A 24 -1.96 -31.40 -6.51
N ALA A 25 -1.57 -32.66 -6.34
CA ALA A 25 -2.44 -33.71 -5.83
C ALA A 25 -1.96 -34.14 -4.44
N CYS A 26 -2.79 -33.90 -3.43
CA CYS A 26 -2.51 -34.22 -2.04
C CYS A 26 -3.31 -35.46 -1.62
N GLU A 27 -2.64 -36.60 -1.51
CA GLU A 27 -3.23 -37.86 -1.06
C GLU A 27 -2.83 -38.14 0.39
N LEU A 28 -3.82 -38.28 1.28
CA LEU A 28 -3.54 -38.66 2.66
C LEU A 28 -3.29 -40.19 2.74
N PRO A 29 -2.46 -40.65 3.69
CA PRO A 29 -2.21 -42.08 3.87
C PRO A 29 -3.47 -42.80 4.35
N GLU A 30 -3.71 -43.99 3.81
CA GLU A 30 -4.77 -44.89 4.26
C GLU A 30 -4.63 -45.25 5.75
N ILE A 31 -5.73 -45.21 6.49
CA ILE A 31 -5.75 -45.69 7.88
C ILE A 31 -6.16 -47.16 7.84
N LYS A 32 -5.22 -48.04 8.20
CA LYS A 32 -5.52 -49.47 8.37
C LYS A 32 -6.59 -49.65 9.44
N GLY A 33 -7.51 -50.60 9.20
CA GLY A 33 -8.60 -50.85 10.13
C GLY A 33 -8.14 -51.22 11.53
N LYS A 34 -9.03 -51.03 12.51
CA LYS A 34 -8.74 -51.35 13.91
C LYS A 34 -8.49 -52.85 14.06
N PHE A 35 -7.45 -53.21 14.83
CA PHE A 35 -7.13 -54.60 15.14
C PHE A 35 -8.14 -55.18 16.12
N ASP A 36 -8.65 -56.37 15.79
CA ASP A 36 -9.62 -57.11 16.59
C ASP A 36 -8.90 -58.24 17.38
N PRO A 37 -8.65 -58.04 18.68
CA PRO A 37 -7.94 -59.04 19.49
C PRO A 37 -8.75 -60.32 19.69
N VAL A 38 -10.09 -60.27 19.60
CA VAL A 38 -10.94 -61.45 19.78
C VAL A 38 -10.83 -62.35 18.55
N LYS A 39 -10.82 -61.78 17.35
CA LYS A 39 -10.54 -62.54 16.12
C LYS A 39 -9.13 -63.13 16.11
N ALA A 40 -8.14 -62.37 16.57
CA ALA A 40 -6.77 -62.85 16.65
C ALA A 40 -6.62 -64.03 17.63
N GLU A 41 -7.28 -63.98 18.78
CA GLU A 41 -7.33 -65.08 19.75
C GLU A 41 -8.07 -66.30 19.19
N ALA A 42 -9.20 -66.11 18.49
CA ALA A 42 -9.93 -67.18 17.82
C ALA A 42 -9.11 -67.88 16.73
N LEU A 43 -8.17 -67.17 16.10
CA LEU A 43 -7.20 -67.70 15.14
C LEU A 43 -5.94 -68.26 15.81
N GLY A 44 -5.88 -68.32 17.13
CA GLY A 44 -4.82 -68.97 17.90
C GLY A 44 -3.55 -68.12 18.05
N LEU A 45 -3.64 -66.79 18.00
CA LEU A 45 -2.52 -65.89 18.25
C LEU A 45 -2.47 -65.43 19.71
N LYS A 46 -1.27 -65.39 20.29
CA LYS A 46 -1.04 -64.78 21.61
C LYS A 46 -0.85 -63.26 21.50
N PRO A 47 -1.29 -62.48 22.49
CA PRO A 47 -0.92 -61.07 22.59
C PRO A 47 0.61 -60.92 22.60
N GLY A 48 1.15 -60.10 21.69
CA GLY A 48 2.59 -59.92 21.56
C GLY A 48 3.04 -59.35 20.21
N PRO A 49 4.33 -59.51 19.85
CA PRO A 49 4.91 -58.92 18.64
C PRO A 49 4.19 -59.29 17.34
N LYS A 50 3.55 -60.46 17.27
CA LYS A 50 2.78 -60.92 16.10
C LYS A 50 1.59 -60.00 15.78
N TYR A 51 0.99 -59.34 16.78
CA TYR A 51 -0.08 -58.37 16.55
C TYR A 51 0.44 -57.15 15.80
N ARG A 52 1.65 -56.68 16.16
CA ARG A 52 2.31 -55.57 15.48
C ARG A 52 2.65 -55.92 14.05
N GLU A 53 3.17 -57.13 13.79
CA GLU A 53 3.47 -57.59 12.43
C GLU A 53 2.22 -57.59 11.53
N LEU A 54 1.09 -58.07 12.05
CA LEU A 54 -0.20 -58.03 11.34
C LEU A 54 -0.66 -56.59 11.06
N GLN A 55 -0.53 -55.68 12.02
CA GLN A 55 -0.83 -54.25 11.82
C GLN A 55 0.12 -53.57 10.81
N LEU A 56 1.38 -54.02 10.72
CA LEU A 56 2.34 -53.57 9.71
C LEU A 56 2.04 -54.13 8.32
N GLY A 57 1.14 -55.11 8.20
CA GLY A 57 0.70 -55.72 6.94
C GLY A 57 1.40 -57.03 6.61
N ASN A 58 2.17 -57.59 7.54
CA ASN A 58 2.87 -58.86 7.35
C ASN A 58 1.98 -60.02 7.81
N CYS A 59 2.04 -61.15 7.09
CA CYS A 59 1.35 -62.37 7.49
C CYS A 59 2.16 -63.10 8.56
N VAL A 60 1.48 -63.69 9.55
CA VAL A 60 2.15 -64.40 10.65
C VAL A 60 1.57 -65.80 10.82
N LYS A 61 2.40 -66.74 11.28
CA LYS A 61 1.94 -68.09 11.63
C LYS A 61 1.31 -68.10 13.03
N SER A 62 0.14 -68.72 13.16
CA SER A 62 -0.57 -68.85 14.44
C SER A 62 0.22 -69.68 15.46
N ASP A 63 0.02 -69.41 16.75
CA ASP A 63 0.76 -70.03 17.86
C ASP A 63 0.19 -71.40 18.26
N PHE A 64 -1.10 -71.60 18.04
CA PHE A 64 -1.83 -72.79 18.52
C PHE A 64 -2.50 -73.58 17.40
N LEU A 65 -2.84 -72.92 16.31
CA LEU A 65 -3.46 -73.50 15.13
C LEU A 65 -2.39 -73.39 14.04
N ASP A 66 -2.02 -74.46 13.35
CA ASP A 66 -0.92 -74.47 12.37
C ASP A 66 -1.29 -73.74 11.06
N ILE A 67 -1.90 -72.56 11.16
CA ILE A 67 -2.48 -71.75 10.10
C ILE A 67 -1.70 -70.45 9.91
N MET A 68 -1.73 -69.91 8.69
CA MET A 68 -1.21 -68.58 8.39
C MET A 68 -2.33 -67.56 8.57
N VAL A 69 -2.10 -66.57 9.43
CA VAL A 69 -3.05 -65.48 9.67
C VAL A 69 -2.62 -64.27 8.83
N HIS A 70 -3.54 -63.78 8.02
CA HIS A 70 -3.36 -62.60 7.18
C HIS A 70 -3.89 -61.35 7.89
N PRO A 71 -3.35 -60.15 7.60
CA PRO A 71 -3.84 -58.90 8.19
C PRO A 71 -5.36 -58.69 8.02
N ASN A 72 -5.94 -59.08 6.88
CA ASN A 72 -7.37 -58.96 6.60
C ASN A 72 -8.26 -59.85 7.49
N ASP A 73 -7.70 -60.90 8.12
CA ASP A 73 -8.46 -61.80 9.01
C ASP A 73 -8.73 -61.16 10.38
N VAL A 74 -7.90 -60.18 10.78
CA VAL A 74 -7.88 -59.60 12.13
C VAL A 74 -8.00 -58.07 12.16
N LEU A 75 -7.77 -57.39 11.04
CA LEU A 75 -7.97 -55.94 10.91
C LEU A 75 -9.37 -55.66 10.36
N GLY A 76 -10.02 -54.60 10.83
CA GLY A 76 -11.21 -54.06 10.17
C GLY A 76 -10.91 -53.54 8.76
N PRO A 77 -11.93 -53.14 7.98
CA PRO A 77 -11.71 -52.51 6.68
C PRO A 77 -10.87 -51.24 6.85
N SER A 78 -9.88 -51.07 5.97
CA SER A 78 -9.10 -49.85 5.91
C SER A 78 -9.96 -48.68 5.40
N ILE A 79 -9.65 -47.48 5.87
CA ILE A 79 -10.32 -46.25 5.45
C ILE A 79 -9.34 -45.49 4.56
N LEU A 80 -9.72 -45.32 3.29
CA LEU A 80 -8.93 -44.58 2.32
C LEU A 80 -8.70 -43.13 2.79
N GLY A 81 -7.48 -42.64 2.59
CA GLY A 81 -7.14 -41.27 2.90
C GLY A 81 -7.88 -40.30 1.97
N PRO A 82 -8.41 -39.18 2.49
CA PRO A 82 -9.01 -38.15 1.65
C PRO A 82 -8.01 -37.59 0.65
N ILE A 83 -8.51 -37.16 -0.51
CA ILE A 83 -7.70 -36.60 -1.59
C ILE A 83 -8.16 -35.17 -1.87
N VAL A 84 -7.18 -34.25 -1.95
CA VAL A 84 -7.40 -32.84 -2.32
C VAL A 84 -6.56 -32.49 -3.52
N LEU A 85 -7.15 -31.80 -4.50
CA LEU A 85 -6.42 -31.23 -5.63
C LEU A 85 -6.34 -29.71 -5.49
N LEU A 86 -5.18 -29.13 -5.77
CA LEU A 86 -4.99 -27.69 -5.94
C LEU A 86 -4.67 -27.45 -7.41
N VAL A 87 -5.58 -26.77 -8.11
CA VAL A 87 -5.53 -26.59 -9.56
C VAL A 87 -5.34 -25.13 -9.86
N ASP A 88 -4.16 -24.77 -10.37
CA ASP A 88 -3.89 -23.42 -10.89
C ASP A 88 -4.13 -23.38 -12.40
N CYS A 89 -4.99 -22.46 -12.85
CA CYS A 89 -5.33 -22.23 -14.25
C CYS A 89 -5.52 -20.72 -14.48
N PRO A 90 -4.42 -19.94 -14.62
CA PRO A 90 -4.46 -18.49 -14.54
C PRO A 90 -4.99 -17.82 -15.81
N MET A 91 -4.88 -18.44 -16.99
CA MET A 91 -5.33 -17.88 -18.27
C MET A 91 -6.03 -18.92 -19.13
N ALA A 92 -6.89 -18.47 -20.05
CA ALA A 92 -7.58 -19.35 -21.01
C ALA A 92 -6.61 -20.19 -21.86
N ALA A 93 -5.40 -19.70 -22.12
CA ALA A 93 -4.36 -20.43 -22.83
C ALA A 93 -3.88 -21.71 -22.10
N HIS A 94 -4.01 -21.78 -20.78
CA HIS A 94 -3.64 -22.96 -19.98
C HIS A 94 -4.72 -24.06 -20.01
N LEU A 95 -5.95 -23.70 -20.37
CA LEU A 95 -7.08 -24.62 -20.30
C LEU A 95 -6.89 -25.86 -21.19
N PRO A 96 -6.51 -25.75 -22.48
CA PRO A 96 -6.30 -26.94 -23.31
C PRO A 96 -5.23 -27.89 -22.76
N GLU A 97 -4.16 -27.34 -22.18
CA GLU A 97 -3.10 -28.15 -21.57
C GLU A 97 -3.60 -28.87 -20.30
N LEU A 98 -4.33 -28.17 -19.43
CA LEU A 98 -4.97 -28.73 -18.23
C LEU A 98 -5.88 -29.91 -18.57
N LEU A 99 -6.72 -29.77 -19.60
CA LEU A 99 -7.64 -30.83 -20.05
C LEU A 99 -6.90 -32.08 -20.56
N SER A 100 -5.68 -31.90 -21.07
CA SER A 100 -4.85 -32.95 -21.66
C SER A 100 -3.96 -33.70 -20.65
N ILE A 101 -3.93 -33.30 -19.38
CA ILE A 101 -3.05 -33.88 -18.36
C ILE A 101 -3.46 -35.34 -18.06
N LYS A 102 -2.66 -36.28 -18.56
CA LYS A 102 -2.89 -37.73 -18.36
C LYS A 102 -2.75 -38.16 -16.90
N SER A 103 -1.92 -37.47 -16.11
CA SER A 103 -1.71 -37.78 -14.68
C SER A 103 -2.98 -37.59 -13.85
N LEU A 104 -3.98 -36.86 -14.35
CA LEU A 104 -5.26 -36.68 -13.67
C LEU A 104 -6.27 -37.79 -13.96
N ASN A 105 -6.01 -38.66 -14.95
CA ASN A 105 -6.92 -39.74 -15.34
C ASN A 105 -7.40 -40.64 -14.19
N PRO A 106 -6.55 -41.05 -13.22
CA PRO A 106 -6.97 -41.91 -12.10
C PRO A 106 -8.02 -41.27 -11.17
N TYR A 107 -8.16 -39.94 -11.20
CA TYR A 107 -9.08 -39.17 -10.36
C TYR A 107 -10.41 -38.86 -11.05
N TYR A 108 -10.54 -39.14 -12.35
CA TYR A 108 -11.79 -38.91 -13.07
C TYR A 108 -12.76 -40.08 -12.87
N THR A 109 -14.04 -39.75 -12.66
CA THR A 109 -15.11 -40.74 -12.50
C THR A 109 -15.60 -41.31 -13.82
N ASP A 110 -15.39 -40.59 -14.93
CA ASP A 110 -15.81 -40.98 -16.28
C ASP A 110 -14.82 -41.92 -17.01
N PHE A 111 -13.65 -42.15 -16.42
CA PHE A 111 -12.55 -42.89 -17.07
C PHE A 111 -12.66 -44.42 -16.93
N PHE A 112 -13.58 -44.93 -16.10
CA PHE A 112 -13.65 -46.36 -15.76
C PHE A 112 -14.97 -47.05 -16.14
N ASP A 113 -14.92 -47.92 -17.15
CA ASP A 113 -15.90 -48.99 -17.36
C ASP A 113 -15.63 -50.14 -16.37
N HIS A 114 -16.29 -50.09 -15.20
CA HIS A 114 -16.63 -51.19 -14.27
C HIS A 114 -15.60 -52.29 -13.88
N THR A 115 -14.32 -52.25 -14.25
CA THR A 115 -13.46 -53.46 -14.16
C THR A 115 -12.07 -53.34 -13.52
N GLN A 116 -11.67 -52.23 -12.88
CA GLN A 116 -10.45 -52.20 -12.05
C GLN A 116 -10.58 -51.42 -10.74
N GLU A 117 -10.05 -51.99 -9.65
CA GLU A 117 -10.01 -51.52 -8.23
C GLU A 117 -9.17 -50.23 -7.99
N GLY A 118 -9.05 -49.33 -8.96
CA GLY A 118 -8.05 -48.24 -8.95
C GLY A 118 -8.56 -46.80 -8.96
N SER A 119 -9.88 -46.57 -8.97
CA SER A 119 -10.43 -45.19 -9.03
C SER A 119 -10.24 -44.47 -7.69
N LYS A 120 -9.54 -43.33 -7.73
CA LYS A 120 -9.29 -42.49 -6.56
C LYS A 120 -10.40 -41.44 -6.43
N PHE A 121 -11.16 -41.52 -5.34
CA PHE A 121 -12.21 -40.54 -5.05
C PHE A 121 -11.60 -39.24 -4.51
N VAL A 122 -11.85 -38.12 -5.20
CA VAL A 122 -11.41 -36.78 -4.78
C VAL A 122 -12.47 -36.15 -3.88
N ASN A 123 -12.07 -35.68 -2.70
CA ASN A 123 -12.98 -35.06 -1.75
C ASN A 123 -13.16 -33.56 -2.02
N CYS A 124 -12.08 -32.87 -2.36
CA CYS A 124 -12.08 -31.43 -2.57
C CYS A 124 -11.14 -31.02 -3.69
N ILE A 125 -11.54 -30.04 -4.48
CA ILE A 125 -10.69 -29.39 -5.47
C ILE A 125 -10.70 -27.89 -5.20
N ILE A 126 -9.53 -27.31 -5.02
CA ILE A 126 -9.34 -25.86 -4.87
C ILE A 126 -8.88 -25.34 -6.22
N HIS A 127 -9.72 -24.53 -6.85
CA HIS A 127 -9.48 -23.93 -8.15
C HIS A 127 -8.91 -22.52 -7.97
N LEU A 128 -7.64 -22.33 -8.34
CA LEU A 128 -6.97 -21.04 -8.46
C LEU A 128 -7.08 -20.58 -9.93
N GLY A 129 -7.90 -19.57 -10.19
CA GLY A 129 -8.07 -19.07 -11.55
C GLY A 129 -9.14 -17.98 -11.63
N PRO A 130 -9.05 -17.06 -12.59
CA PRO A 130 -10.03 -15.99 -12.72
C PRO A 130 -11.39 -16.53 -13.18
N ALA A 131 -12.47 -15.84 -12.80
CA ALA A 131 -13.83 -16.17 -13.20
C ALA A 131 -14.01 -16.24 -14.73
N SER A 132 -13.23 -15.47 -15.49
CA SER A 132 -13.21 -15.50 -16.96
C SER A 132 -12.78 -16.85 -17.55
N VAL A 133 -12.01 -17.65 -16.79
CA VAL A 133 -11.56 -18.99 -17.18
C VAL A 133 -12.45 -20.05 -16.55
N THR A 134 -12.69 -19.95 -15.24
CA THR A 134 -13.40 -21.00 -14.51
C THR A 134 -14.89 -21.09 -14.85
N LYS A 135 -15.51 -20.02 -15.34
CA LYS A 135 -16.91 -20.02 -15.81
C LYS A 135 -17.09 -20.49 -17.25
N THR A 136 -16.01 -20.78 -17.98
CA THR A 136 -16.12 -21.30 -19.36
C THR A 136 -16.77 -22.68 -19.37
N ALA A 137 -17.52 -22.99 -20.43
CA ALA A 137 -18.21 -24.28 -20.57
C ALA A 137 -17.23 -25.47 -20.53
N GLU A 138 -16.05 -25.31 -21.15
CA GLU A 138 -14.99 -26.32 -21.15
C GLU A 138 -14.48 -26.63 -19.74
N TYR A 139 -14.22 -25.60 -18.93
CA TYR A 139 -13.76 -25.76 -17.56
C TYR A 139 -14.84 -26.40 -16.68
N GLN A 140 -16.09 -25.98 -16.83
CA GLN A 140 -17.24 -26.54 -16.09
C GLN A 140 -17.50 -27.99 -16.45
N CYS A 141 -17.37 -28.37 -17.73
CA CYS A 141 -17.45 -29.76 -18.16
C CYS A 141 -16.31 -30.60 -17.57
N TRP A 142 -15.09 -30.06 -17.52
CA TRP A 142 -13.96 -30.72 -16.88
C TRP A 142 -14.13 -30.92 -15.38
N MET A 143 -14.67 -29.93 -14.66
CA MET A 143 -14.98 -30.06 -13.23
C MET A 143 -15.93 -31.24 -12.95
N LYS A 144 -16.96 -31.43 -13.77
CA LYS A 144 -17.93 -32.53 -13.61
C LYS A 144 -17.31 -33.92 -13.70
N ARG A 145 -16.12 -34.05 -14.29
CA ARG A 145 -15.40 -35.33 -14.40
C ARG A 145 -14.90 -35.86 -13.06
N PHE A 146 -14.87 -35.03 -12.02
CA PHE A 146 -14.49 -35.43 -10.65
C PHE A 146 -15.67 -35.90 -9.79
N GLY A 147 -16.86 -36.07 -10.39
CA GLY A 147 -18.03 -36.64 -9.73
C GLY A 147 -18.48 -35.85 -8.51
N GLY A 148 -18.48 -36.49 -7.33
CA GLY A 148 -18.96 -35.90 -6.07
C GLY A 148 -17.97 -35.02 -5.31
N ALA A 149 -16.89 -34.57 -5.95
CA ALA A 149 -15.91 -33.69 -5.32
C ALA A 149 -16.51 -32.31 -4.98
N GLN A 150 -16.09 -31.73 -3.85
CA GLN A 150 -16.47 -30.37 -3.50
C GLN A 150 -15.50 -29.37 -4.15
N HIS A 151 -16.04 -28.55 -5.05
CA HIS A 151 -15.26 -27.57 -5.82
C HIS A 151 -15.23 -26.22 -5.12
N ILE A 152 -14.07 -25.83 -4.58
CA ILE A 152 -13.83 -24.54 -3.95
C ILE A 152 -13.19 -23.59 -4.98
N MET A 153 -13.86 -22.48 -5.26
CA MET A 153 -13.41 -21.47 -6.22
C MET A 153 -12.62 -20.38 -5.50
N ALA A 154 -11.30 -20.54 -5.48
CA ALA A 154 -10.36 -19.60 -4.88
C ALA A 154 -9.85 -18.62 -5.95
N GLY A 155 -10.67 -17.62 -6.24
CA GLY A 155 -10.33 -16.61 -7.25
C GLY A 155 -11.52 -15.72 -7.59
N HIS A 156 -11.49 -14.49 -7.08
CA HIS A 156 -12.27 -13.35 -7.57
C HIS A 156 -13.79 -13.51 -7.69
N GLU A 157 -14.45 -14.06 -6.66
CA GLU A 157 -15.78 -13.53 -6.36
C GLU A 157 -15.62 -12.12 -5.78
N ILE A 158 -16.35 -11.17 -6.36
CA ILE A 158 -16.39 -9.76 -5.91
C ILE A 158 -16.83 -9.67 -4.43
N LYS A 159 -17.53 -10.69 -3.92
CA LYS A 159 -17.87 -10.83 -2.50
C LYS A 159 -16.66 -10.74 -1.55
N ASN A 160 -15.48 -11.19 -1.97
CA ASN A 160 -14.26 -11.06 -1.15
C ASN A 160 -13.64 -9.66 -1.20
N ILE A 161 -14.07 -8.81 -2.15
CA ILE A 161 -13.73 -7.39 -2.21
C ILE A 161 -14.66 -6.59 -1.26
N GLU A 162 -15.88 -7.07 -1.04
CA GLU A 162 -16.87 -6.47 -0.13
C GLU A 162 -16.49 -6.62 1.35
N ILE A 163 -15.83 -7.72 1.74
CA ILE A 163 -15.39 -7.97 3.12
C ILE A 163 -13.95 -7.46 3.28
N PRO A 164 -13.71 -6.37 4.04
CA PRO A 164 -12.35 -5.93 4.28
C PRO A 164 -11.56 -6.98 5.07
N ILE A 165 -10.51 -7.53 4.45
CA ILE A 165 -9.57 -8.49 5.07
C ILE A 165 -9.00 -7.91 6.39
N LEU A 166 -8.67 -6.61 6.36
CA LEU A 166 -8.19 -5.87 7.53
C LEU A 166 -9.36 -5.16 8.23
N ARG A 167 -10.13 -5.91 9.00
CA ARG A 167 -11.32 -5.41 9.72
C ARG A 167 -11.05 -4.17 10.58
N SER A 168 -9.92 -4.11 11.26
CA SER A 168 -9.57 -2.98 12.11
C SER A 168 -9.23 -1.71 11.34
N SER A 169 -8.52 -1.84 10.23
CA SER A 169 -8.29 -0.71 9.32
C SER A 169 -9.63 -0.18 8.78
N ALA A 170 -10.51 -1.06 8.31
CA ALA A 170 -11.85 -0.68 7.84
C ALA A 170 -12.71 -0.02 8.94
N ARG A 171 -12.69 -0.55 10.17
CA ARG A 171 -13.38 0.05 11.32
C ARG A 171 -12.89 1.48 11.59
N ILE A 172 -11.57 1.71 11.62
CA ILE A 172 -11.01 3.05 11.83
C ILE A 172 -11.39 3.98 10.68
N THR A 173 -11.25 3.55 9.43
CA THR A 173 -11.62 4.38 8.26
C THR A 173 -13.11 4.73 8.27
N SER A 174 -14.01 3.82 8.63
CA SER A 174 -15.45 4.12 8.77
C SER A 174 -15.73 5.10 9.90
N ARG A 175 -15.04 4.99 11.04
CA ARG A 175 -15.16 5.95 12.16
C ARG A 175 -14.66 7.35 11.78
N LEU A 176 -13.52 7.42 11.09
CA LEU A 176 -12.95 8.67 10.57
C LEU A 176 -13.84 9.30 9.50
N ASN A 177 -14.42 8.51 8.61
CA ASN A 177 -15.41 8.97 7.60
C ASN A 177 -16.67 9.55 8.26
N TYR A 178 -17.20 8.90 9.29
CA TYR A 178 -18.34 9.42 10.04
C TYR A 178 -18.03 10.78 10.69
N LEU A 179 -16.83 10.91 11.26
CA LEU A 179 -16.41 12.14 11.93
C LEU A 179 -16.13 13.28 10.92
N CYS A 180 -15.37 13.01 9.87
CA CYS A 180 -14.92 14.02 8.92
C CYS A 180 -14.93 13.47 7.47
N PRO A 181 -16.09 13.42 6.81
CA PRO A 181 -16.21 12.84 5.47
C PRO A 181 -15.43 13.64 4.39
N HIS A 182 -15.14 14.92 4.63
CA HIS A 182 -14.35 15.76 3.73
C HIS A 182 -12.90 15.30 3.63
N LEU A 183 -12.27 14.90 4.76
CA LEU A 183 -10.90 14.38 4.78
C LEU A 183 -10.83 12.86 4.65
N PHE A 184 -11.92 12.16 4.93
CA PHE A 184 -12.02 10.71 4.84
C PHE A 184 -13.21 10.33 3.96
N PRO A 185 -13.09 10.41 2.63
CA PRO A 185 -14.17 10.08 1.73
C PRO A 185 -14.60 8.63 1.86
N THR A 186 -15.86 8.36 1.50
CA THR A 186 -16.43 7.02 1.52
C THR A 186 -15.54 6.05 0.71
N PRO A 187 -15.15 4.90 1.27
CA PRO A 187 -14.41 3.89 0.53
C PRO A 187 -15.16 3.49 -0.75
N GLY A 188 -14.46 3.25 -1.85
CA GLY A 188 -15.07 2.89 -3.14
C GLY A 188 -15.70 1.50 -3.22
N PHE A 189 -15.94 0.85 -2.07
CA PHE A 189 -16.52 -0.51 -1.99
C PHE A 189 -18.05 -0.55 -1.90
N TRP A 190 -18.73 0.58 -1.75
CA TRP A 190 -20.14 0.60 -1.31
C TRP A 190 -21.21 0.72 -2.42
N SER A 191 -20.88 0.76 -3.72
CA SER A 191 -21.90 0.76 -4.79
C SER A 191 -22.08 -0.61 -5.47
N ILE A 192 -22.85 -1.49 -4.82
CA ILE A 192 -23.34 -2.75 -5.42
C ILE A 192 -24.24 -2.48 -6.64
N GLU A 193 -24.93 -1.34 -6.66
CA GLU A 193 -25.95 -1.01 -7.65
C GLU A 193 -25.39 -0.67 -9.05
N GLU A 194 -24.21 -0.06 -9.13
CA GLU A 194 -23.54 0.28 -10.40
C GLU A 194 -22.74 -0.89 -10.99
N PHE A 195 -22.50 -1.96 -10.22
CA PHE A 195 -21.63 -3.07 -10.64
C PHE A 195 -22.39 -4.21 -11.30
N ASN A 196 -23.64 -4.46 -10.88
CA ASN A 196 -24.51 -5.45 -11.51
C ASN A 196 -24.87 -5.05 -12.96
N SER A 197 -24.98 -3.74 -13.26
CA SER A 197 -25.21 -3.26 -14.63
C SER A 197 -24.01 -3.53 -15.54
N CYS A 198 -22.78 -3.33 -15.06
CA CYS A 198 -21.56 -3.56 -15.85
C CYS A 198 -21.30 -5.05 -16.15
N LEU A 199 -21.69 -5.97 -15.26
CA LEU A 199 -21.62 -7.42 -15.51
C LEU A 199 -22.74 -7.92 -16.44
N LEU A 200 -23.89 -7.24 -16.47
CA LEU A 200 -24.98 -7.54 -17.38
C LEU A 200 -24.66 -7.11 -18.82
N GLU A 201 -23.93 -6.01 -19.01
CA GLU A 201 -23.54 -5.53 -20.35
C GLU A 201 -22.50 -6.42 -21.04
N SER A 202 -21.65 -7.14 -20.29
CA SER A 202 -20.75 -8.15 -20.87
C SER A 202 -21.41 -9.50 -21.18
N ASN A 203 -22.64 -9.72 -20.70
CA ASN A 203 -23.36 -10.98 -20.88
C ASN A 203 -24.42 -10.92 -22.00
N ALA A 204 -24.55 -9.79 -22.70
CA ALA A 204 -25.50 -9.61 -23.79
C ALA A 204 -24.94 -10.07 -25.16
N SER A 205 -24.39 -11.27 -25.23
CA SER A 205 -24.29 -12.05 -26.46
C SER A 205 -23.89 -13.49 -26.13
N ASN A 206 -24.89 -14.35 -25.92
CA ASN A 206 -24.95 -15.77 -26.29
C ASN A 206 -26.12 -16.41 -25.56
N GLU A 207 -27.32 -16.34 -26.17
CA GLU A 207 -28.34 -17.36 -25.91
C GLU A 207 -27.87 -18.64 -26.61
N ASP A 208 -27.48 -19.67 -25.84
CA ASP A 208 -27.89 -21.05 -26.10
C ASP A 208 -27.35 -22.05 -25.06
N SER A 209 -28.24 -22.98 -24.68
CA SER A 209 -28.07 -24.18 -23.86
C SER A 209 -27.89 -24.02 -22.33
N ALA A 210 -29.01 -24.17 -21.62
CA ALA A 210 -29.05 -24.43 -20.19
C ALA A 210 -28.43 -25.81 -19.87
N SER A 211 -27.11 -25.85 -19.70
CA SER A 211 -26.44 -26.94 -18.98
C SER A 211 -26.44 -26.61 -17.49
N VAL A 212 -26.94 -27.53 -16.67
CA VAL A 212 -26.98 -27.39 -15.19
C VAL A 212 -25.55 -27.08 -14.71
N ALA A 213 -25.34 -25.90 -14.14
CA ALA A 213 -24.04 -25.45 -13.63
C ALA A 213 -23.54 -26.41 -12.55
N CYS A 214 -22.22 -26.64 -12.48
CA CYS A 214 -21.64 -27.45 -11.41
C CYS A 214 -21.81 -26.71 -10.07
N GLU A 215 -22.29 -27.40 -9.03
CA GLU A 215 -22.37 -26.82 -7.68
C GLU A 215 -20.96 -26.45 -7.21
N SER A 216 -20.69 -25.15 -7.14
CA SER A 216 -19.39 -24.59 -6.77
C SER A 216 -19.50 -23.79 -5.49
N ILE A 217 -18.48 -23.89 -4.65
CA ILE A 217 -18.40 -23.20 -3.37
C ILE A 217 -17.41 -22.04 -3.51
N PRO A 218 -17.82 -20.79 -3.27
CA PRO A 218 -16.86 -19.70 -3.23
C PRO A 218 -15.90 -19.83 -2.04
N ALA A 219 -14.62 -19.57 -2.27
CA ALA A 219 -13.67 -19.46 -1.19
C ALA A 219 -13.94 -18.19 -0.36
N GLU A 220 -13.91 -18.32 0.96
CA GLU A 220 -14.07 -17.22 1.91
C GLU A 220 -12.90 -17.20 2.89
N ASN A 221 -12.59 -16.02 3.45
CA ASN A 221 -11.56 -15.91 4.48
C ASN A 221 -11.92 -16.82 5.68
N LEU A 222 -10.95 -17.59 6.17
CA LEU A 222 -11.14 -18.57 7.26
C LEU A 222 -12.10 -19.73 6.95
N LEU A 223 -12.54 -19.92 5.70
CA LEU A 223 -13.25 -21.14 5.29
C LEU A 223 -12.33 -22.35 5.48
N LYS A 224 -12.84 -23.38 6.14
CA LYS A 224 -12.09 -24.62 6.39
C LYS A 224 -12.70 -25.78 5.63
N PHE A 225 -11.83 -26.68 5.18
CA PHE A 225 -12.22 -28.00 4.72
C PHE A 225 -11.51 -29.03 5.58
N HIS A 226 -12.25 -29.72 6.45
CA HIS A 226 -11.68 -30.74 7.32
C HIS A 226 -11.51 -32.03 6.53
N LEU A 227 -10.28 -32.57 6.53
CA LEU A 227 -9.99 -33.89 5.96
C LEU A 227 -10.11 -35.00 7.02
N ARG A 228 -9.76 -34.67 8.27
CA ARG A 228 -9.84 -35.55 9.44
C ARG A 228 -10.21 -34.75 10.68
N PRO A 229 -10.89 -35.36 11.68
CA PRO A 229 -11.41 -36.74 11.68
C PRO A 229 -12.56 -36.93 10.66
N TYR A 230 -12.79 -38.16 10.19
CA TYR A 230 -13.81 -38.43 9.16
C TYR A 230 -15.24 -38.04 9.59
N SER A 231 -15.51 -37.99 10.89
CA SER A 231 -16.78 -37.49 11.44
C SER A 231 -17.05 -36.01 11.15
N GLN A 232 -16.00 -35.25 10.81
CA GLN A 232 -16.07 -33.83 10.49
C GLN A 232 -15.68 -33.57 9.03
N LEU A 233 -15.54 -34.61 8.19
CA LEU A 233 -15.09 -34.47 6.81
C LEU A 233 -16.01 -33.53 6.03
N GLY A 234 -15.44 -32.48 5.44
CA GLY A 234 -16.17 -31.50 4.64
C GLY A 234 -15.97 -30.05 5.08
N LEU A 235 -16.85 -29.18 4.59
CA LEU A 235 -16.77 -27.74 4.81
C LEU A 235 -17.16 -27.32 6.23
N ASP A 236 -16.39 -26.38 6.77
CA ASP A 236 -16.64 -25.74 8.05
C ASP A 236 -16.59 -24.20 7.90
N ARG A 237 -17.74 -23.58 8.18
CA ARG A 237 -17.99 -22.14 8.13
C ARG A 237 -18.11 -21.52 9.54
N SER A 238 -17.79 -22.25 10.60
CA SER A 238 -17.99 -21.77 11.98
C SER A 238 -17.18 -20.51 12.33
N VAL A 239 -16.05 -20.28 11.65
CA VAL A 239 -15.14 -19.16 11.91
C VAL A 239 -15.08 -18.17 10.73
N THR A 240 -15.93 -18.35 9.70
CA THR A 240 -15.96 -17.40 8.58
C THR A 240 -16.48 -16.05 9.08
N PRO A 241 -15.77 -14.95 8.77
CA PRO A 241 -16.14 -13.63 9.23
C PRO A 241 -17.46 -13.17 8.58
N ASN A 242 -18.44 -12.77 9.39
CA ASN A 242 -19.61 -12.04 8.90
C ASN A 242 -19.19 -10.70 8.24
N LEU A 243 -19.97 -10.25 7.25
CA LEU A 243 -19.82 -8.94 6.66
C LEU A 243 -20.07 -7.87 7.72
N LEU A 244 -19.05 -7.07 8.04
CA LEU A 244 -19.18 -5.90 8.89
C LEU A 244 -19.64 -4.73 8.04
N THR A 245 -20.85 -4.24 8.29
CA THR A 245 -21.39 -3.09 7.56
C THR A 245 -20.93 -1.78 8.19
N ALA A 246 -20.79 -0.73 7.39
CA ALA A 246 -20.50 0.61 7.91
C ALA A 246 -21.54 1.07 8.94
N LYS A 247 -22.81 0.66 8.76
CA LYS A 247 -23.91 0.96 9.69
C LYS A 247 -23.70 0.33 11.07
N GLU A 248 -23.25 -0.91 11.14
CA GLU A 248 -22.94 -1.57 12.42
C GLU A 248 -21.77 -0.89 13.13
N ILE A 249 -20.71 -0.53 12.38
CA ILE A 249 -19.56 0.19 12.94
C ILE A 249 -19.95 1.56 13.49
N VAL A 250 -20.83 2.29 12.78
CA VAL A 250 -21.33 3.60 13.22
C VAL A 250 -22.24 3.43 14.45
N ASN A 251 -23.11 2.44 14.49
CA ASN A 251 -23.93 2.18 15.67
C ASN A 251 -23.08 1.84 16.90
N GLU A 252 -22.03 1.04 16.73
CA GLU A 252 -21.04 0.75 17.77
C GLU A 252 -20.34 2.03 18.22
N LEU A 253 -19.87 2.87 17.28
CA LEU A 253 -19.23 4.15 17.57
C LEU A 253 -20.15 5.07 18.40
N LEU A 254 -21.42 5.19 18.02
CA LEU A 254 -22.40 6.03 18.71
C LEU A 254 -22.72 5.53 20.12
N SER A 255 -22.63 4.22 20.34
CA SER A 255 -22.76 3.64 21.68
C SER A 255 -21.50 3.84 22.52
N GLU A 256 -20.30 3.83 21.92
CA GLU A 256 -19.03 4.02 22.63
C GLU A 256 -18.73 5.48 22.95
N ILE A 257 -19.03 6.41 22.04
CA ILE A 257 -18.69 7.84 22.13
C ILE A 257 -19.90 8.68 21.67
N PRO A 258 -20.89 8.95 22.54
CA PRO A 258 -22.07 9.72 22.16
C PRO A 258 -21.76 11.16 21.72
N GLU A 259 -20.71 11.79 22.27
CA GLU A 259 -20.33 13.17 21.91
C GLU A 259 -19.81 13.31 20.47
N ILE A 260 -19.51 12.20 19.79
CA ILE A 260 -19.03 12.18 18.40
C ILE A 260 -20.04 12.79 17.42
N VAL A 261 -21.33 12.78 17.76
CA VAL A 261 -22.41 13.40 16.96
C VAL A 261 -22.25 14.91 16.93
N GLU A 262 -21.96 15.53 18.07
CA GLU A 262 -21.73 16.97 18.16
C GLU A 262 -20.42 17.34 17.47
N ALA A 263 -19.36 16.57 17.73
CA ALA A 263 -18.06 16.73 17.05
C ALA A 263 -18.18 16.70 15.51
N SER A 264 -18.94 15.74 14.95
CA SER A 264 -19.17 15.64 13.50
C SER A 264 -19.91 16.86 12.94
N LYS A 265 -20.86 17.43 13.69
CA LYS A 265 -21.54 18.68 13.31
C LYS A 265 -20.59 19.87 13.33
N SER A 266 -19.84 20.05 14.41
CA SER A 266 -18.87 21.15 14.56
C SER A 266 -17.79 21.10 13.46
N ILE A 267 -17.30 19.91 13.12
CA ILE A 267 -16.34 19.74 12.00
C ILE A 267 -16.97 20.14 10.68
N SER A 268 -18.22 19.76 10.42
CA SER A 268 -18.92 20.08 9.17
C SER A 268 -19.11 21.59 8.97
N GLU A 269 -19.24 22.36 10.05
CA GLU A 269 -19.33 23.82 10.03
C GLU A 269 -18.02 24.51 9.61
N LEU A 270 -16.86 23.87 9.84
CA LEU A 270 -15.54 24.42 9.46
C LEU A 270 -15.41 24.69 7.96
N TRP A 271 -16.09 23.89 7.12
CA TRP A 271 -16.11 24.07 5.66
C TRP A 271 -17.24 24.99 5.17
N ARG A 272 -18.23 25.30 6.01
CA ARG A 272 -19.29 26.28 5.69
C ARG A 272 -18.82 27.72 5.92
N GLY A 273 -18.09 27.95 7.01
CA GLY A 273 -17.55 29.27 7.35
C GLY A 273 -16.52 29.84 6.35
N SER A 274 -15.92 29.02 5.50
CA SER A 274 -14.99 29.47 4.45
C SER A 274 -15.68 30.00 3.18
N GLY A 275 -16.99 29.79 3.02
CA GLY A 275 -17.73 30.14 1.79
C GLY A 275 -18.42 31.50 1.77
N GLU A 276 -18.64 32.14 2.93
CA GLU A 276 -19.54 33.31 3.05
C GLU A 276 -18.84 34.65 3.37
N ALA A 277 -17.51 34.72 3.27
CA ALA A 277 -16.77 35.97 3.52
C ALA A 277 -16.80 36.99 2.36
N ASN A 278 -17.78 36.93 1.45
CA ASN A 278 -17.89 37.82 0.28
C ASN A 278 -19.23 38.55 0.13
N HIS A 279 -19.97 38.77 1.21
CA HIS A 279 -21.06 39.75 1.24
C HIS A 279 -21.15 40.46 2.60
N MET A 280 -20.28 41.44 2.83
CA MET A 280 -20.50 42.42 3.90
C MET A 280 -21.38 43.56 3.37
N LEU A 281 -22.68 43.45 3.66
CA LEU A 281 -23.51 44.63 3.92
C LEU A 281 -23.22 45.11 5.36
N THR A 282 -23.20 46.42 5.50
CA THR A 282 -22.88 47.21 6.71
C THR A 282 -23.63 46.77 7.98
N PRO A 283 -23.02 46.83 9.17
CA PRO A 283 -23.65 46.42 10.42
C PRO A 283 -24.55 47.54 10.96
N THR A 284 -25.73 47.15 11.45
CA THR A 284 -26.48 47.91 12.44
C THR A 284 -26.53 47.11 13.73
N ASN A 285 -26.18 47.78 14.83
CA ASN A 285 -26.31 47.36 16.22
C ASN A 285 -27.62 46.61 16.49
N ASP A 286 -27.63 45.53 17.26
CA ASP A 286 -27.78 45.50 18.72
C ASP A 286 -27.75 44.04 19.21
N ASP A 287 -27.68 43.87 20.52
CA ASP A 287 -27.92 42.66 21.32
C ASP A 287 -26.70 41.82 21.77
N MET A 288 -26.16 42.32 22.89
CA MET A 288 -25.48 41.58 23.96
C MET A 288 -26.27 40.37 24.47
N ILE A 289 -25.60 39.22 24.66
CA ILE A 289 -25.86 38.31 25.80
C ILE A 289 -24.53 37.76 26.32
N GLU A 290 -24.38 37.81 27.65
CA GLU A 290 -23.20 37.54 28.47
C GLU A 290 -22.73 36.07 28.50
N GLU A 291 -21.40 35.88 28.55
CA GLU A 291 -20.75 34.66 29.05
C GLU A 291 -20.49 34.78 30.56
N PRO A 292 -20.64 33.71 31.36
CA PRO A 292 -20.32 33.79 32.77
C PRO A 292 -19.09 32.94 33.16
N TRP A 293 -18.40 33.45 34.19
CA TRP A 293 -17.42 32.81 35.09
C TRP A 293 -15.93 32.84 34.69
N MET A 294 -15.28 33.95 35.08
CA MET A 294 -13.90 33.96 35.58
C MET A 294 -13.94 33.77 37.10
N ASP A 295 -13.11 32.89 37.65
CA ASP A 295 -12.72 32.95 39.06
C ASP A 295 -11.33 33.58 39.16
N ALA A 296 -11.31 34.79 39.72
CA ALA A 296 -10.14 35.61 39.89
C ALA A 296 -9.57 35.36 41.29
N ASN A 297 -8.41 34.74 41.37
CA ASN A 297 -7.54 34.91 42.53
C ASN A 297 -6.08 34.70 42.14
N ALA A 298 -5.31 35.79 42.28
CA ALA A 298 -3.87 35.89 42.49
C ALA A 298 -3.13 36.80 41.48
N LEU A 299 -3.50 38.08 41.47
CA LEU A 299 -2.51 39.15 41.29
C LEU A 299 -2.06 39.58 42.67
N MET A 300 -0.75 39.48 42.93
CA MET A 300 0.09 40.37 43.74
C MET A 300 1.30 39.56 44.26
N LEU A 301 2.37 39.50 43.48
CA LEU A 301 3.70 39.80 44.03
C LEU A 301 4.71 40.09 42.90
N ASP A 302 5.20 41.32 42.98
CA ASP A 302 6.59 41.72 42.74
C ASP A 302 6.96 42.39 41.40
N LYS A 303 6.98 43.73 41.48
CA LYS A 303 7.71 44.62 40.60
C LYS A 303 9.10 44.78 41.20
N ASN A 304 10.15 44.38 40.47
CA ASN A 304 11.43 45.09 40.36
C ASN A 304 12.47 44.18 39.70
N VAL A 305 12.83 44.45 38.43
CA VAL A 305 14.20 44.76 37.95
C VAL A 305 14.09 45.22 36.50
N ARG A 306 14.14 46.54 36.30
CA ARG A 306 14.59 47.16 35.04
C ARG A 306 16.08 47.46 35.20
N LYS A 307 16.91 47.00 34.26
CA LYS A 307 18.08 47.71 33.67
C LYS A 307 18.78 46.72 32.71
N GLN A 308 18.65 46.93 31.40
CA GLN A 308 19.66 47.53 30.51
C GLN A 308 20.20 46.46 29.55
N GLN A 309 19.78 46.49 28.29
CA GLN A 309 20.69 46.80 27.19
C GLN A 309 19.92 46.97 25.88
N LYS A 310 20.28 48.05 25.19
CA LYS A 310 19.71 48.58 23.96
C LYS A 310 20.67 48.18 22.85
N VAL A 311 20.27 47.28 21.95
CA VAL A 311 21.03 46.99 20.72
C VAL A 311 20.05 46.82 19.55
N THR A 312 20.16 47.78 18.63
CA THR A 312 19.77 47.84 17.21
C THR A 312 18.63 46.96 16.70
N SER A 313 17.54 47.65 16.35
CA SER A 313 16.44 47.20 15.52
C SER A 313 16.86 47.03 14.05
N GLU A 314 17.13 45.79 13.64
CA GLU A 314 16.82 45.32 12.29
C GLU A 314 15.40 44.72 12.36
N GLN A 315 14.51 45.23 11.52
CA GLN A 315 13.12 44.78 11.42
C GLN A 315 13.10 43.36 10.84
N ILE A 316 13.16 42.35 11.72
CA ILE A 316 12.66 41.01 11.42
C ILE A 316 11.14 41.14 11.38
N VAL A 317 10.58 41.19 10.17
CA VAL A 317 9.14 41.05 9.96
C VAL A 317 8.78 39.61 10.34
N VAL A 318 8.39 39.42 11.59
CA VAL A 318 7.76 38.19 12.05
C VAL A 318 6.40 38.13 11.33
N LYS A 319 6.29 37.35 10.26
CA LYS A 319 4.99 37.03 9.64
C LYS A 319 4.14 36.36 10.71
N HIS A 320 2.94 36.89 10.96
CA HIS A 320 1.99 36.29 11.88
C HIS A 320 1.52 34.92 11.34
N ASP A 321 1.38 33.94 12.23
CA ASP A 321 0.99 32.55 11.96
C ASP A 321 -0.44 32.35 11.41
N SER A 322 -1.16 33.45 11.16
CA SER A 322 -2.54 33.49 10.68
C SER A 322 -2.69 33.71 9.18
N ASP A 323 -1.62 34.04 8.46
CA ASP A 323 -1.74 34.45 7.07
C ASP A 323 -1.74 33.24 6.12
N ILE A 324 -2.85 33.08 5.40
CA ILE A 324 -2.98 32.09 4.33
C ILE A 324 -1.93 32.42 3.24
N PRO A 325 -1.08 31.46 2.82
CA PRO A 325 -0.11 31.67 1.76
C PRO A 325 -0.76 32.18 0.48
N SER A 326 -0.11 33.13 -0.20
CA SER A 326 -0.62 33.71 -1.46
C SER A 326 -0.87 32.66 -2.54
N CYS A 327 -0.09 31.56 -2.54
CA CYS A 327 -0.32 30.44 -3.46
C CYS A 327 -1.67 29.73 -3.27
N LEU A 328 -2.36 29.92 -2.15
CA LEU A 328 -3.69 29.37 -1.88
C LEU A 328 -4.84 30.33 -2.21
N GLU A 329 -4.54 31.56 -2.63
CA GLU A 329 -5.55 32.57 -2.98
C GLU A 329 -6.45 32.07 -4.11
N ASN A 330 -7.75 31.88 -3.83
CA ASN A 330 -8.75 31.36 -4.78
C ASN A 330 -8.31 30.05 -5.47
N ILE A 331 -7.60 29.17 -4.75
CA ILE A 331 -7.14 27.90 -5.31
C ILE A 331 -8.35 27.00 -5.63
N PRO A 332 -8.48 26.50 -6.86
CA PRO A 332 -9.58 25.62 -7.19
C PRO A 332 -9.34 24.24 -6.57
N ARG A 333 -10.41 23.56 -6.15
CA ARG A 333 -10.29 22.23 -5.52
C ARG A 333 -9.75 21.17 -6.48
N GLU A 334 -9.88 21.38 -7.78
CA GLU A 334 -9.30 20.53 -8.83
C GLU A 334 -7.80 20.76 -9.07
N ASP A 335 -7.14 21.60 -8.26
CA ASP A 335 -5.71 21.86 -8.41
C ASP A 335 -4.85 20.69 -7.88
N MET A 336 -5.03 20.31 -6.61
CA MET A 336 -4.30 19.20 -6.01
C MET A 336 -5.05 18.58 -4.83
N GLU A 337 -5.05 17.25 -4.79
CA GLU A 337 -5.44 16.45 -3.63
C GLU A 337 -4.32 15.46 -3.27
N ILE A 338 -3.95 15.40 -2.00
CA ILE A 338 -2.97 14.46 -1.45
C ILE A 338 -3.75 13.32 -0.77
N VAL A 339 -3.57 12.09 -1.25
CA VAL A 339 -4.19 10.89 -0.69
C VAL A 339 -3.12 10.02 -0.04
N LEU A 340 -3.23 9.83 1.27
CA LEU A 340 -2.28 9.05 2.04
C LEU A 340 -2.72 7.58 2.04
N LEU A 341 -2.18 6.79 1.11
CA LEU A 341 -2.59 5.40 0.90
C LEU A 341 -2.04 4.47 1.99
N GLY A 342 -0.89 4.80 2.57
CA GLY A 342 -0.30 4.09 3.69
C GLY A 342 0.64 5.00 4.49
N THR A 343 0.62 4.82 5.80
CA THR A 343 1.19 5.76 6.78
C THR A 343 2.06 5.11 7.85
N GLY A 344 2.34 3.81 7.73
CA GLY A 344 3.12 3.04 8.69
C GLY A 344 4.53 2.72 8.19
N SER A 345 5.42 2.46 9.14
CA SER A 345 6.82 2.11 8.88
C SER A 345 7.11 0.62 8.88
N SER A 346 8.08 0.20 8.05
CA SER A 346 8.76 -1.10 7.99
C SER A 346 7.94 -2.29 7.52
N GLN A 347 6.76 -2.53 8.07
CA GLN A 347 5.91 -3.67 7.73
C GLN A 347 4.43 -3.24 7.72
N PRO A 348 3.49 -3.97 7.09
CA PRO A 348 2.07 -3.68 7.26
C PRO A 348 1.57 -4.07 8.66
N SER A 349 0.72 -3.23 9.28
CA SER A 349 0.06 -3.55 10.56
C SER A 349 -1.44 -3.76 10.39
N LYS A 350 -2.09 -4.10 11.52
CA LYS A 350 -3.54 -4.17 11.67
C LYS A 350 -4.26 -2.84 11.34
N TYR A 351 -3.59 -1.70 11.49
CA TYR A 351 -4.20 -0.37 11.40
C TYR A 351 -3.66 0.50 10.26
N ARG A 352 -2.36 0.38 9.95
CA ARG A 352 -1.65 1.20 8.96
C ARG A 352 -0.93 0.29 7.97
N ASN A 353 -1.07 0.58 6.69
CA ASN A 353 -0.25 0.01 5.64
C ASN A 353 1.07 0.79 5.49
N VAL A 354 2.03 0.21 4.78
CA VAL A 354 3.33 0.83 4.51
C VAL A 354 3.24 2.05 3.58
N SER A 355 4.27 2.89 3.59
CA SER A 355 4.34 4.20 2.92
C SER A 355 3.88 4.20 1.45
N SER A 356 2.89 5.04 1.17
CA SER A 356 2.54 5.43 -0.19
C SER A 356 1.65 6.67 -0.19
N VAL A 357 2.01 7.67 -0.99
CA VAL A 357 1.28 8.94 -1.13
C VAL A 357 0.90 9.13 -2.59
N TYR A 358 -0.40 9.20 -2.86
CA TYR A 358 -0.94 9.46 -4.18
C TYR A 358 -1.33 10.93 -4.30
N VAL A 359 -0.74 11.65 -5.25
CA VAL A 359 -1.08 13.05 -5.52
C VAL A 359 -1.96 13.09 -6.75
N ASN A 360 -3.22 13.47 -6.55
CA ASN A 360 -4.21 13.62 -7.59
C ASN A 360 -4.19 15.06 -8.12
N LEU A 361 -3.87 15.22 -9.40
CA LEU A 361 -3.90 16.50 -10.12
C LEU A 361 -5.11 16.54 -11.09
N PHE A 362 -6.10 15.67 -10.84
CA PHE A 362 -7.37 15.57 -11.55
C PHE A 362 -7.17 15.41 -13.05
N ALA A 363 -7.67 16.35 -13.87
CA ALA A 363 -7.55 16.31 -15.32
C ALA A 363 -6.09 16.31 -15.82
N ARG A 364 -5.14 16.77 -15.00
CA ARG A 364 -3.70 16.78 -15.33
C ARG A 364 -3.03 15.43 -15.10
N GLY A 365 -3.72 14.49 -14.46
CA GLY A 365 -3.24 13.15 -14.15
C GLY A 365 -2.86 12.99 -12.67
N SER A 366 -1.93 12.08 -12.37
CA SER A 366 -1.57 11.77 -11.00
C SER A 366 -0.10 11.40 -10.82
N LEU A 367 0.36 11.51 -9.57
CA LEU A 367 1.73 11.19 -9.15
C LEU A 367 1.66 10.18 -8.02
N LEU A 368 2.69 9.35 -7.89
CA LEU A 368 2.84 8.44 -6.76
C LEU A 368 4.21 8.68 -6.10
N LEU A 369 4.21 9.02 -4.81
CA LEU A 369 5.41 9.18 -3.99
C LEU A 369 5.49 7.99 -3.04
N ASP A 370 6.50 7.15 -3.24
CA ASP A 370 6.62 5.82 -2.67
C ASP A 370 5.45 4.87 -2.98
N CYS A 371 5.76 3.59 -3.11
CA CYS A 371 4.85 2.54 -3.52
C CYS A 371 5.14 1.24 -2.76
N GLY A 372 4.95 1.27 -1.45
CA GLY A 372 5.06 0.10 -0.59
C GLY A 372 4.08 -1.03 -0.94
N GLU A 373 4.23 -2.17 -0.27
CA GLU A 373 3.32 -3.30 -0.39
C GLU A 373 1.86 -2.87 -0.18
N GLY A 374 0.94 -3.40 -0.98
CA GLY A 374 -0.49 -3.14 -0.82
C GLY A 374 -0.99 -1.79 -1.36
N THR A 375 -0.14 -0.92 -1.94
CA THR A 375 -0.57 0.35 -2.56
C THR A 375 -1.73 0.19 -3.54
N LEU A 376 -1.67 -0.81 -4.43
CA LEU A 376 -2.76 -1.07 -5.38
C LEU A 376 -4.07 -1.46 -4.67
N ALA A 377 -3.98 -2.25 -3.60
CA ALA A 377 -5.15 -2.61 -2.81
C ALA A 377 -5.75 -1.35 -2.15
N GLN A 378 -4.91 -0.46 -1.62
CA GLN A 378 -5.32 0.81 -1.03
C GLN A 378 -5.96 1.76 -2.05
N LEU A 379 -5.44 1.84 -3.27
CA LEU A 379 -6.10 2.56 -4.38
C LEU A 379 -7.51 2.00 -4.64
N LYS A 380 -7.66 0.67 -4.70
CA LYS A 380 -8.96 0.01 -4.88
C LYS A 380 -9.90 0.26 -3.70
N ARG A 381 -9.37 0.37 -2.47
CA ARG A 381 -10.17 0.77 -1.31
C ARG A 381 -10.68 2.19 -1.41
N ARG A 382 -9.84 3.11 -1.88
CA ARG A 382 -10.16 4.54 -1.96
C ARG A 382 -11.10 4.87 -3.12
N PHE A 383 -10.85 4.31 -4.30
CA PHE A 383 -11.48 4.72 -5.57
C PHE A 383 -12.38 3.63 -6.17
N GLY A 384 -12.48 2.46 -5.54
CA GLY A 384 -13.12 1.30 -6.15
C GLY A 384 -12.24 0.67 -7.23
N VAL A 385 -12.68 -0.43 -7.83
CA VAL A 385 -11.88 -1.14 -8.84
C VAL A 385 -11.66 -0.27 -10.07
N LYS A 386 -12.74 0.26 -10.66
CA LYS A 386 -12.67 1.10 -11.86
C LYS A 386 -11.88 2.39 -11.62
N GLY A 387 -12.15 3.09 -10.52
CA GLY A 387 -11.45 4.33 -10.19
C GLY A 387 -9.96 4.12 -9.89
N ALA A 388 -9.58 2.97 -9.31
CA ALA A 388 -8.17 2.62 -9.14
C ALA A 388 -7.48 2.32 -10.48
N ASP A 389 -8.15 1.62 -11.38
CA ASP A 389 -7.62 1.37 -12.73
C ASP A 389 -7.44 2.70 -13.49
N ASP A 390 -8.39 3.63 -13.38
CA ASP A 390 -8.29 4.97 -13.95
C ASP A 390 -7.15 5.78 -13.32
N ALA A 391 -6.98 5.70 -11.99
CA ALA A 391 -5.85 6.31 -11.29
C ALA A 391 -4.49 5.79 -11.79
N VAL A 392 -4.38 4.48 -12.04
CA VAL A 392 -3.16 3.84 -12.57
C VAL A 392 -2.90 4.25 -14.02
N ARG A 393 -3.94 4.33 -14.87
CA ARG A 393 -3.81 4.84 -16.24
C ARG A 393 -3.30 6.28 -16.27
N ALA A 394 -3.81 7.11 -15.36
CA ALA A 394 -3.53 8.54 -15.28
C ALA A 394 -2.15 8.90 -14.68
N LEU A 395 -1.37 7.92 -14.22
CA LEU A 395 -0.04 8.15 -13.64
C LEU A 395 0.88 8.84 -14.65
N ARG A 396 1.42 10.00 -14.24
CA ARG A 396 2.40 10.80 -14.99
C ARG A 396 3.82 10.40 -14.67
N PHE A 397 4.13 10.27 -13.38
CA PHE A 397 5.37 9.67 -12.91
C PHE A 397 5.20 9.03 -11.53
N ILE A 398 6.13 8.16 -11.20
CA ILE A 398 6.27 7.54 -9.88
C ILE A 398 7.64 7.93 -9.35
N TRP A 399 7.70 8.43 -8.12
CA TRP A 399 8.94 8.80 -7.46
C TRP A 399 9.14 7.94 -6.20
N ILE A 400 10.33 7.35 -6.06
CA ILE A 400 10.69 6.49 -4.93
C ILE A 400 11.87 7.11 -4.17
N SER A 401 11.70 7.28 -2.86
CA SER A 401 12.66 7.94 -1.97
C SER A 401 13.96 7.15 -1.81
N HIS A 402 13.86 5.85 -1.54
CA HIS A 402 15.00 4.97 -1.27
C HIS A 402 14.66 3.47 -1.46
N ILE A 403 15.58 2.56 -1.09
CA ILE A 403 15.49 1.12 -1.42
C ILE A 403 14.89 0.24 -0.32
N HIS A 404 14.40 0.79 0.80
CA HIS A 404 13.74 -0.08 1.78
C HIS A 404 12.40 -0.57 1.25
N ALA A 405 12.08 -1.83 1.58
CA ALA A 405 11.03 -2.60 0.94
C ALA A 405 9.65 -1.95 1.09
N ASP A 406 9.38 -1.36 2.26
CA ASP A 406 8.18 -0.62 2.63
C ASP A 406 7.90 0.61 1.77
N HIS A 407 8.83 1.04 0.92
CA HIS A 407 8.65 2.17 0.00
C HIS A 407 8.54 1.78 -1.47
N HIS A 408 8.76 0.52 -1.86
CA HIS A 408 8.79 0.17 -3.30
C HIS A 408 8.29 -1.22 -3.69
N THR A 409 8.00 -2.14 -2.76
CA THR A 409 7.64 -3.53 -3.13
C THR A 409 6.29 -3.65 -3.85
N GLY A 410 5.39 -2.68 -3.72
CA GLY A 410 4.15 -2.63 -4.48
C GLY A 410 4.31 -2.14 -5.93
N LEU A 411 5.46 -1.54 -6.27
CA LEU A 411 5.68 -0.86 -7.55
C LEU A 411 5.54 -1.79 -8.77
N ALA A 412 6.13 -3.00 -8.70
CA ALA A 412 6.10 -3.94 -9.80
C ALA A 412 4.64 -4.28 -10.21
N ARG A 413 3.75 -4.47 -9.23
CA ARG A 413 2.34 -4.78 -9.49
C ARG A 413 1.59 -3.62 -10.12
N VAL A 414 1.87 -2.38 -9.71
CA VAL A 414 1.27 -1.17 -10.31
C VAL A 414 1.70 -1.01 -11.77
N LEU A 415 3.00 -1.21 -12.06
CA LEU A 415 3.55 -1.12 -13.42
C LEU A 415 3.02 -2.24 -14.34
N ALA A 416 2.95 -3.47 -13.84
CA ALA A 416 2.38 -4.60 -14.59
C ALA A 416 0.89 -4.37 -14.90
N LEU A 417 0.11 -3.90 -13.92
CA LEU A 417 -1.29 -3.55 -14.14
C LEU A 417 -1.43 -2.42 -15.17
N ARG A 418 -0.60 -1.36 -15.10
CA ARG A 418 -0.64 -0.28 -16.09
C ARG A 418 -0.41 -0.80 -17.51
N CYS A 419 0.57 -1.70 -17.68
CA CYS A 419 0.85 -2.36 -18.95
C CYS A 419 -0.37 -3.11 -19.48
N GLU A 420 -1.06 -3.87 -18.61
CA GLU A 420 -2.29 -4.59 -18.96
C GLU A 420 -3.43 -3.63 -19.35
N LEU A 421 -3.67 -2.59 -18.56
CA LEU A 421 -4.75 -1.62 -18.77
C LEU A 421 -4.59 -0.78 -20.04
N LEU A 422 -3.36 -0.57 -20.50
CA LEU A 422 -3.03 0.20 -21.70
C LEU A 422 -2.62 -0.68 -22.89
N LYS A 423 -2.80 -1.99 -22.79
CA LYS A 423 -2.47 -2.94 -23.86
C LYS A 423 -3.24 -2.62 -25.14
N GLY A 424 -2.53 -2.41 -26.24
CA GLY A 424 -3.12 -2.06 -27.54
C GLY A 424 -3.50 -0.59 -27.71
N VAL A 425 -3.35 0.23 -26.65
CA VAL A 425 -3.52 1.69 -26.73
C VAL A 425 -2.14 2.32 -26.93
N PRO A 426 -1.92 3.18 -27.94
CA PRO A 426 -0.67 3.92 -28.06
C PRO A 426 -0.45 4.80 -26.83
N HIS A 427 0.62 4.55 -26.09
CA HIS A 427 1.00 5.32 -24.91
C HIS A 427 2.53 5.34 -24.76
N GLU A 428 3.02 6.29 -23.99
CA GLU A 428 4.40 6.26 -23.53
C GLU A 428 4.53 5.55 -22.17
N PRO A 429 5.65 4.86 -21.92
CA PRO A 429 5.95 4.32 -20.62
C PRO A 429 6.05 5.41 -19.55
N VAL A 430 5.56 5.09 -18.36
CA VAL A 430 5.58 6.00 -17.20
C VAL A 430 7.00 6.24 -16.72
N LEU A 431 7.31 7.46 -16.29
CA LEU A 431 8.61 7.77 -15.69
C LEU A 431 8.65 7.24 -14.25
N VAL A 432 9.64 6.40 -13.95
CA VAL A 432 9.97 5.96 -12.60
C VAL A 432 11.27 6.64 -12.19
N ILE A 433 11.17 7.58 -11.25
CA ILE A 433 12.28 8.35 -10.72
C ILE A 433 12.68 7.73 -9.37
N GLY A 434 13.89 7.20 -9.25
CA GLY A 434 14.28 6.49 -8.02
C GLY A 434 15.78 6.28 -7.87
N PRO A 435 16.23 5.70 -6.74
CA PRO A 435 17.64 5.43 -6.49
C PRO A 435 18.16 4.30 -7.40
N ARG A 436 19.45 4.30 -7.75
CA ARG A 436 20.03 3.31 -8.68
C ARG A 436 19.76 1.83 -8.32
N PRO A 437 19.78 1.41 -7.03
CA PRO A 437 19.44 0.05 -6.65
C PRO A 437 18.03 -0.39 -7.07
N LEU A 438 17.07 0.54 -7.09
CA LEU A 438 15.70 0.26 -7.52
C LEU A 438 15.66 -0.18 -8.99
N LYS A 439 16.50 0.43 -9.85
CA LYS A 439 16.60 -0.02 -11.25
C LYS A 439 16.97 -1.49 -11.35
N ARG A 440 17.91 -1.96 -10.53
CA ARG A 440 18.33 -3.38 -10.55
C ARG A 440 17.19 -4.31 -10.11
N PHE A 441 16.42 -3.89 -9.11
CA PHE A 441 15.23 -4.61 -8.67
C PHE A 441 14.19 -4.69 -9.81
N LEU A 442 13.87 -3.56 -10.44
CA LEU A 442 12.89 -3.50 -11.52
C LEU A 442 13.36 -4.23 -12.79
N ASP A 443 14.64 -4.13 -13.17
CA ASP A 443 15.22 -4.87 -14.30
C ASP A 443 15.09 -6.40 -14.09
N ALA A 444 15.26 -6.87 -12.84
CA ALA A 444 15.06 -8.28 -12.51
C ALA A 444 13.59 -8.69 -12.63
N TYR A 445 12.65 -7.86 -12.15
CA TYR A 445 11.21 -8.12 -12.33
C TYR A 445 10.78 -8.04 -13.80
N SER A 446 11.37 -7.15 -14.61
CA SER A 446 11.12 -7.06 -16.04
C SER A 446 11.51 -8.33 -16.82
N SER A 447 12.35 -9.19 -16.23
CA SER A 447 12.63 -10.52 -16.80
C SER A 447 11.49 -11.52 -16.57
N LEU A 448 10.60 -11.25 -15.61
CA LEU A 448 9.46 -12.09 -15.24
C LEU A 448 8.16 -11.58 -15.87
N GLU A 449 7.87 -10.29 -15.74
CA GLU A 449 6.64 -9.65 -16.22
C GLU A 449 6.96 -8.38 -17.02
N ASP A 450 6.07 -7.97 -17.92
CA ASP A 450 6.26 -6.75 -18.69
C ASP A 450 5.91 -5.53 -17.81
N LEU A 451 6.90 -4.68 -17.56
CA LEU A 451 6.75 -3.47 -16.76
C LEU A 451 6.79 -2.25 -17.67
N ASP A 452 5.70 -1.50 -17.68
CA ASP A 452 5.56 -0.30 -18.52
C ASP A 452 6.23 0.92 -17.87
N MET A 453 7.56 1.03 -18.00
CA MET A 453 8.33 2.10 -17.36
C MET A 453 9.55 2.59 -18.15
N GLN A 454 9.96 3.82 -17.86
CA GLN A 454 11.28 4.38 -18.16
C GLN A 454 11.92 4.87 -16.86
N PHE A 455 13.16 4.43 -16.58
CA PHE A 455 13.80 4.70 -15.30
C PHE A 455 14.75 5.91 -15.34
N LEU A 456 14.54 6.88 -14.45
CA LEU A 456 15.43 8.02 -14.22
C LEU A 456 16.02 7.96 -12.80
N ASP A 457 17.33 8.13 -12.68
CA ASP A 457 18.02 8.10 -11.39
C ASP A 457 17.85 9.43 -10.64
N CYS A 458 17.47 9.39 -9.36
CA CYS A 458 17.29 10.57 -8.50
C CYS A 458 18.52 11.50 -8.47
N ARG A 459 19.73 10.99 -8.74
CA ARG A 459 20.93 11.82 -8.78
C ARG A 459 20.87 12.87 -9.89
N TYR A 460 20.20 12.59 -11.00
CA TYR A 460 20.04 13.55 -12.10
C TYR A 460 18.90 14.53 -11.90
N THR A 461 18.08 14.34 -10.87
CA THR A 461 17.01 15.28 -10.48
C THR A 461 17.41 16.19 -9.33
N THR A 462 18.69 16.24 -8.96
CA THR A 462 19.20 17.20 -7.96
C THR A 462 19.39 18.59 -8.56
N VAL A 463 19.24 19.64 -7.76
CA VAL A 463 19.46 21.04 -8.18
C VAL A 463 20.83 21.22 -8.86
N ALA A 464 21.88 20.64 -8.26
CA ALA A 464 23.25 20.72 -8.77
C ALA A 464 23.39 20.04 -10.14
N SER A 465 22.77 18.88 -10.34
CA SER A 465 22.86 18.14 -11.60
C SER A 465 22.06 18.80 -12.72
N LEU A 466 20.86 19.34 -12.43
CA LEU A 466 20.10 20.09 -13.43
C LEU A 466 20.86 21.34 -13.88
N GLY A 467 21.41 22.11 -12.93
CA GLY A 467 22.18 23.32 -13.24
C GLY A 467 23.44 23.06 -14.07
N ALA A 468 24.14 21.95 -13.82
CA ALA A 468 25.31 21.57 -14.61
C ALA A 468 24.96 21.21 -16.07
N LEU A 469 23.79 20.59 -16.28
CA LEU A 469 23.32 20.23 -17.62
C LEU A 469 22.81 21.44 -18.40
N THR A 470 22.09 22.36 -17.78
CA THR A 470 21.63 23.59 -18.46
C THR A 470 22.79 24.46 -18.91
N GLY A 471 23.82 24.62 -18.06
CA GLY A 471 25.04 25.34 -18.45
C GLY A 471 25.83 24.66 -19.57
N SER A 472 25.76 23.34 -19.69
CA SER A 472 26.42 22.58 -20.78
C SER A 472 25.69 22.74 -22.12
N VAL A 473 24.35 22.76 -22.11
CA VAL A 473 23.53 22.91 -23.32
C VAL A 473 23.62 24.33 -23.88
N GLU A 474 23.59 25.36 -23.03
CA GLU A 474 23.74 26.76 -23.47
C GLU A 474 25.15 27.06 -24.02
N SER A 475 26.18 26.37 -23.55
CA SER A 475 27.55 26.49 -24.08
C SER A 475 27.77 25.79 -25.42
N GLY A 476 26.83 24.92 -25.86
CA GLY A 476 26.94 24.13 -27.09
C GLY A 476 26.54 24.85 -28.38
N GLU A 477 25.94 26.04 -28.29
CA GLU A 477 25.51 26.82 -29.47
C GLU A 477 26.55 27.85 -29.96
N SER A 478 27.75 27.90 -29.37
CA SER A 478 28.82 28.72 -29.90
C SER A 478 30.15 27.97 -29.99
N SER A 479 30.65 27.89 -31.22
CA SER A 479 32.04 27.56 -31.61
C SER A 479 32.35 26.09 -31.92
N ALA A 480 32.14 25.74 -33.20
CA ALA A 480 33.02 24.80 -33.88
C ALA A 480 34.42 25.44 -34.03
N SER A 481 35.45 24.88 -33.38
CA SER A 481 36.87 24.91 -33.76
C SER A 481 37.78 24.71 -32.55
N GLY A 482 38.62 23.67 -32.58
CA GLY A 482 39.90 23.66 -31.86
C GLY A 482 40.03 22.61 -30.76
N TYR A 483 40.73 21.52 -31.09
CA TYR A 483 41.39 20.65 -30.13
C TYR A 483 42.37 21.48 -29.28
N VAL A 484 42.16 21.56 -27.96
CA VAL A 484 43.25 21.78 -26.98
C VAL A 484 42.94 20.97 -25.73
N ASP A 485 43.84 20.04 -25.45
CA ASP A 485 43.96 19.28 -24.22
C ASP A 485 44.31 20.25 -23.08
N ASN A 486 43.44 20.41 -22.08
CA ASN A 486 43.82 21.10 -20.85
C ASN A 486 43.08 20.51 -19.64
N LYS A 487 43.83 19.73 -18.86
CA LYS A 487 43.56 19.41 -17.47
C LYS A 487 43.31 20.69 -16.68
N VAL A 488 42.06 20.98 -16.35
CA VAL A 488 41.72 21.94 -15.29
C VAL A 488 41.36 21.13 -14.05
N SER A 489 42.32 21.07 -13.13
CA SER A 489 42.08 20.69 -11.74
C SER A 489 41.26 21.78 -11.05
N VAL A 490 39.95 21.57 -10.92
CA VAL A 490 39.12 22.40 -10.03
C VAL A 490 39.29 21.89 -8.60
N SER A 491 40.36 22.37 -7.96
CA SER A 491 40.46 22.40 -6.50
C SER A 491 39.69 23.63 -5.99
N GLY A 492 38.46 23.43 -5.56
CA GLY A 492 37.64 24.46 -4.92
C GLY A 492 36.64 23.80 -3.98
N GLY A 493 36.99 23.76 -2.70
CA GLY A 493 36.23 23.05 -1.67
C GLY A 493 34.93 23.74 -1.27
N LEU A 494 33.87 22.95 -1.18
CA LEU A 494 32.77 23.15 -0.24
C LEU A 494 32.52 21.81 0.46
N ASP A 495 33.16 21.63 1.61
CA ASP A 495 33.18 20.40 2.41
C ASP A 495 31.86 20.29 3.23
N ASN A 496 30.70 20.32 2.57
CA ASN A 496 29.39 20.10 3.20
C ASN A 496 28.99 18.63 3.04
N THR A 497 29.71 17.72 3.68
CA THR A 497 29.24 16.32 3.71
C THR A 497 28.14 16.18 4.75
N LEU A 498 26.91 15.92 4.31
CA LEU A 498 25.72 15.58 5.12
C LEU A 498 25.90 14.39 6.09
N PHE A 499 27.06 13.72 6.03
CA PHE A 499 27.42 12.57 6.83
C PHE A 499 28.59 12.94 7.74
N VAL A 500 28.59 12.39 8.96
CA VAL A 500 29.70 12.50 9.92
C VAL A 500 31.03 12.19 9.22
N LYS A 501 32.03 13.06 9.41
CA LYS A 501 33.37 12.93 8.82
C LYS A 501 33.95 11.56 9.21
N GLY A 502 34.20 10.69 8.21
CA GLY A 502 34.66 9.30 8.42
C GLY A 502 33.57 8.22 8.37
N SER A 503 32.29 8.57 8.19
CA SER A 503 31.21 7.58 8.00
C SER A 503 31.39 6.81 6.70
N ARG A 504 31.08 5.50 6.72
CA ARG A 504 31.01 4.65 5.51
C ARG A 504 30.13 5.28 4.43
N MET A 505 29.07 6.02 4.81
CA MET A 505 28.15 6.70 3.91
C MET A 505 28.78 7.88 3.16
N GLN A 506 29.78 8.55 3.74
CA GLN A 506 30.51 9.66 3.09
C GLN A 506 31.23 9.19 1.80
N SER A 507 31.64 7.91 1.77
CA SER A 507 32.34 7.30 0.62
C SER A 507 31.42 6.94 -0.55
N CYS A 508 30.13 6.67 -0.30
CA CYS A 508 29.16 6.32 -1.35
C CYS A 508 28.81 7.53 -2.24
N TRP A 509 28.74 8.72 -1.65
CA TRP A 509 28.41 9.96 -2.36
C TRP A 509 29.61 10.55 -3.12
N LYS A 510 30.84 10.29 -2.68
CA LYS A 510 32.07 10.75 -3.34
C LYS A 510 32.52 9.87 -4.52
N ARG A 511 31.85 8.76 -4.81
CA ARG A 511 32.15 7.99 -6.02
C ARG A 511 31.63 8.75 -7.23
N PRO A 512 32.49 9.16 -8.18
CA PRO A 512 32.02 9.65 -9.46
C PRO A 512 31.06 8.60 -10.03
N GLY A 513 29.87 9.03 -10.46
CA GLY A 513 29.06 8.16 -11.30
C GLY A 513 29.93 7.67 -12.45
N SER A 514 29.77 6.40 -12.84
CA SER A 514 30.25 5.94 -14.14
C SER A 514 29.93 7.01 -15.18
N PRO A 515 30.84 7.39 -16.10
CA PRO A 515 30.55 8.36 -17.14
C PRO A 515 29.23 7.96 -17.78
N VAL A 516 28.24 8.83 -17.57
CA VAL A 516 26.88 8.62 -18.02
C VAL A 516 26.91 8.91 -19.50
N ASP A 517 26.31 8.04 -20.30
CA ASP A 517 26.15 8.32 -21.71
C ASP A 517 25.21 9.52 -21.84
N THR A 518 25.79 10.73 -21.96
CA THR A 518 25.08 12.02 -22.00
C THR A 518 23.99 12.01 -23.07
N ALA A 519 24.20 11.23 -24.13
CA ALA A 519 23.24 10.98 -25.21
C ALA A 519 21.93 10.33 -24.75
N THR A 520 21.94 9.50 -23.72
CA THR A 520 20.73 8.83 -23.19
C THR A 520 20.03 9.67 -22.11
N LEU A 521 20.78 10.50 -21.38
CA LEU A 521 20.24 11.28 -20.26
C LEU A 521 19.42 12.50 -20.72
N VAL A 522 19.91 13.24 -21.73
CA VAL A 522 19.25 14.46 -22.21
C VAL A 522 17.81 14.22 -22.67
N PRO A 523 17.51 13.19 -23.50
CA PRO A 523 16.13 12.88 -23.88
C PRO A 523 15.22 12.58 -22.68
N MET A 524 15.71 11.88 -21.65
CA MET A 524 14.91 11.60 -20.46
C MET A 524 14.61 12.85 -19.64
N LEU A 525 15.53 13.80 -19.56
CA LEU A 525 15.30 15.06 -18.86
C LEU A 525 14.35 15.98 -19.63
N LEU A 526 14.41 15.98 -20.97
CA LEU A 526 13.43 16.68 -21.81
C LEU A 526 12.04 16.08 -21.61
N LYS A 527 11.94 14.75 -21.59
CA LYS A 527 10.68 14.05 -21.28
C LYS A 527 10.18 14.39 -19.88
N LEU A 528 11.05 14.41 -18.86
CA LEU A 528 10.67 14.84 -17.51
C LEU A 528 10.09 16.26 -17.54
N LYS A 529 10.75 17.21 -18.21
CA LYS A 529 10.27 18.59 -18.33
C LYS A 529 8.89 18.65 -18.99
N GLN A 530 8.65 17.86 -20.05
CA GLN A 530 7.35 17.74 -20.69
C GLN A 530 6.29 17.19 -19.73
N VAL A 531 6.58 16.09 -19.03
CA VAL A 531 5.66 15.45 -18.07
C VAL A 531 5.31 16.40 -16.93
N LEU A 532 6.28 17.16 -16.41
CA LEU A 532 6.03 18.17 -15.38
C LEU A 532 5.11 19.28 -15.91
N HIS A 533 5.37 19.81 -17.10
CA HIS A 533 4.52 20.83 -17.71
C HIS A 533 3.09 20.34 -17.93
N GLU A 534 2.89 19.12 -18.45
CA GLU A 534 1.57 18.50 -18.61
C GLU A 534 0.85 18.28 -17.28
N ALA A 535 1.60 17.99 -16.21
CA ALA A 535 1.09 17.88 -14.85
C ALA A 535 0.80 19.25 -14.20
N GLY A 536 1.15 20.37 -14.85
CA GLY A 536 1.04 21.71 -14.28
C GLY A 536 2.08 22.02 -13.20
N LEU A 537 3.22 21.34 -13.25
CA LEU A 537 4.36 21.52 -12.35
C LEU A 537 5.45 22.32 -13.05
N GLU A 538 6.03 23.27 -12.34
CA GLU A 538 7.18 24.05 -12.79
C GLU A 538 8.47 23.24 -12.65
N SER A 539 8.64 22.57 -11.50
CA SER A 539 9.89 21.89 -11.18
C SER A 539 9.72 20.70 -10.24
N LEU A 540 10.69 19.78 -10.36
CA LEU A 540 10.89 18.64 -9.47
C LEU A 540 12.37 18.58 -9.10
N PHE A 541 12.66 18.52 -7.80
CA PHE A 541 14.02 18.33 -7.31
C PHE A 541 14.09 17.19 -6.30
N SER A 542 15.11 16.34 -6.43
CA SER A 542 15.46 15.36 -5.40
C SER A 542 16.56 15.94 -4.51
N ILE A 543 16.35 15.84 -3.20
CA ILE A 543 17.26 16.34 -2.17
C ILE A 543 17.88 15.16 -1.42
N PRO A 544 19.22 15.09 -1.30
CA PRO A 544 19.85 14.07 -0.45
C PRO A 544 19.42 14.21 1.01
N VAL A 545 19.04 13.09 1.64
CA VAL A 545 18.65 13.04 3.06
C VAL A 545 19.47 12.03 3.85
N VAL A 546 19.36 12.03 5.18
CA VAL A 546 20.22 11.26 6.08
C VAL A 546 19.49 10.00 6.54
N HIS A 547 19.64 8.90 5.79
CA HIS A 547 19.00 7.62 6.13
C HIS A 547 19.82 6.40 5.68
N CYS A 548 19.57 5.88 4.48
CA CYS A 548 20.39 4.86 3.82
C CYS A 548 21.17 5.47 2.65
N PRO A 549 22.16 4.78 2.07
CA PRO A 549 22.84 5.27 0.87
C PRO A 549 21.84 5.51 -0.28
N GLN A 550 21.96 6.64 -0.97
CA GLN A 550 21.02 7.05 -2.02
C GLN A 550 19.57 7.20 -1.53
N ALA A 551 19.37 7.69 -0.31
CA ALA A 551 18.08 8.18 0.15
C ALA A 551 17.87 9.64 -0.24
N PHE A 552 16.65 9.96 -0.66
CA PHE A 552 16.26 11.29 -1.09
C PHE A 552 14.90 11.70 -0.51
N GLY A 553 14.71 13.01 -0.35
CA GLY A 553 13.41 13.66 -0.34
C GLY A 553 13.10 14.28 -1.71
N ILE A 554 11.89 14.80 -1.90
CA ILE A 554 11.44 15.45 -3.13
C ILE A 554 10.81 16.81 -2.84
N VAL A 555 11.09 17.77 -3.72
CA VAL A 555 10.44 19.08 -3.79
C VAL A 555 9.69 19.16 -5.11
N LEU A 556 8.40 19.47 -5.04
CA LEU A 556 7.52 19.76 -6.17
C LEU A 556 7.03 21.20 -6.08
N THR A 557 7.14 21.94 -7.18
CA THR A 557 6.61 23.30 -7.28
C THR A 557 5.61 23.34 -8.42
N ALA A 558 4.39 23.79 -8.15
CA ALA A 558 3.38 24.00 -9.17
C ALA A 558 3.70 25.25 -10.00
N ALA A 559 3.21 25.28 -11.24
CA ALA A 559 3.30 26.48 -12.07
C ALA A 559 2.47 27.62 -11.48
N GLU A 560 2.91 28.86 -11.73
CA GLU A 560 2.13 30.05 -11.41
C GLU A 560 0.80 30.06 -12.18
N ARG A 561 -0.23 30.67 -11.59
CA ARG A 561 -1.55 30.84 -12.22
C ARG A 561 -1.96 32.30 -12.25
N ILE A 562 -2.79 32.66 -13.22
CA ILE A 562 -3.35 34.02 -13.31
C ILE A 562 -4.79 33.97 -12.82
N ASN A 563 -5.14 34.82 -11.86
CA ASN A 563 -6.52 34.91 -11.36
C ASN A 563 -7.42 35.72 -12.33
N SER A 564 -8.72 35.79 -12.02
CA SER A 564 -9.72 36.50 -12.83
C SER A 564 -9.47 38.00 -13.01
N VAL A 565 -8.61 38.60 -12.17
CA VAL A 565 -8.25 40.03 -12.18
C VAL A 565 -6.86 40.26 -12.83
N GLY A 566 -6.25 39.22 -13.41
CA GLY A 566 -4.95 39.33 -14.09
C GLY A 566 -3.73 39.34 -13.15
N LYS A 567 -3.91 39.08 -11.85
CA LYS A 567 -2.81 38.96 -10.88
C LYS A 567 -2.17 37.57 -10.99
N THR A 568 -0.84 37.53 -11.10
CA THR A 568 -0.05 36.31 -11.01
C THR A 568 -0.02 35.80 -9.58
N ILE A 569 -0.47 34.57 -9.39
CA ILE A 569 -0.49 33.86 -8.12
C ILE A 569 0.59 32.77 -8.18
N PRO A 570 1.51 32.73 -7.20
CA PRO A 570 2.57 31.73 -7.20
C PRO A 570 1.98 30.32 -7.04
N GLY A 571 2.65 29.33 -7.62
CA GLY A 571 2.30 27.94 -7.41
C GLY A 571 2.56 27.48 -5.98
N TRP A 572 1.88 26.41 -5.55
CA TRP A 572 2.17 25.77 -4.28
C TRP A 572 3.50 25.01 -4.33
N LYS A 573 4.07 24.78 -3.14
CA LYS A 573 5.29 24.00 -2.94
C LYS A 573 5.03 22.84 -1.99
N LEU A 574 5.19 21.62 -2.48
CA LEU A 574 5.07 20.38 -1.72
C LEU A 574 6.46 19.78 -1.52
N VAL A 575 6.79 19.44 -0.27
CA VAL A 575 8.03 18.72 0.06
C VAL A 575 7.68 17.41 0.74
N TYR A 576 8.28 16.31 0.31
CA TYR A 576 8.17 15.01 0.97
C TYR A 576 9.55 14.51 1.38
N SER A 577 9.71 14.17 2.65
CA SER A 577 11.03 13.85 3.23
C SER A 577 11.59 12.51 2.75
N GLY A 578 10.74 11.52 2.43
CA GLY A 578 11.13 10.12 2.56
C GLY A 578 11.51 9.79 4.00
N ASP A 579 12.39 8.81 4.20
CA ASP A 579 12.94 8.50 5.52
C ASP A 579 14.21 9.30 5.78
N THR A 580 14.32 9.90 6.97
CA THR A 580 15.48 10.72 7.31
C THR A 580 15.61 11.05 8.79
N ARG A 581 16.85 11.18 9.26
CA ARG A 581 17.18 12.09 10.36
C ARG A 581 16.89 13.55 9.96
N PRO A 582 16.53 14.42 10.91
CA PRO A 582 16.55 15.87 10.72
C PRO A 582 17.87 16.29 10.10
N CYS A 583 17.80 17.01 8.99
CA CYS A 583 18.98 17.46 8.28
C CYS A 583 18.76 18.85 7.66
N GLN A 584 19.85 19.63 7.57
CA GLN A 584 19.78 21.00 7.07
C GLN A 584 19.31 21.07 5.62
N ALA A 585 19.68 20.09 4.79
CA ALA A 585 19.24 20.02 3.40
C ALA A 585 17.70 19.97 3.27
N LEU A 586 17.02 19.22 4.15
CA LEU A 586 15.57 19.16 4.16
C LEU A 586 14.96 20.46 4.69
N ILE A 587 15.54 21.09 5.72
CA ILE A 587 15.10 22.41 6.22
C ILE A 587 15.18 23.46 5.11
N ASP A 588 16.32 23.56 4.42
CA ASP A 588 16.53 24.52 3.34
C ASP A 588 15.59 24.28 2.16
N ALA A 589 15.41 23.01 1.78
CA ALA A 589 14.49 22.62 0.73
C ALA A 589 13.02 22.90 1.10
N SER A 590 12.66 22.78 2.37
CA SER A 590 11.31 23.00 2.90
C SER A 590 11.00 24.48 3.17
N ARG A 591 11.95 25.39 2.92
CA ARG A 591 11.77 26.81 3.20
C ARG A 591 10.51 27.35 2.52
N ASP A 592 9.61 27.95 3.30
CA ASP A 592 8.31 28.49 2.87
C ASP A 592 7.43 27.48 2.10
N ALA A 593 7.58 26.17 2.36
CA ALA A 593 6.75 25.15 1.72
C ALA A 593 5.28 25.32 2.09
N THR A 594 4.38 25.16 1.11
CA THR A 594 2.93 25.14 1.35
C THR A 594 2.55 23.93 2.19
N VAL A 595 3.14 22.77 1.88
CA VAL A 595 2.97 21.53 2.63
C VAL A 595 4.30 20.80 2.71
N LEU A 596 4.66 20.38 3.92
CA LEU A 596 5.74 19.44 4.19
C LEU A 596 5.14 18.12 4.68
N ILE A 597 5.31 17.03 3.94
CA ILE A 597 5.03 15.68 4.39
C ILE A 597 6.34 15.12 4.97
N HIS A 598 6.38 14.91 6.28
CA HIS A 598 7.58 14.47 6.99
C HIS A 598 7.36 13.14 7.68
N GLU A 599 8.35 12.26 7.64
CA GLU A 599 8.37 11.05 8.45
C GLU A 599 8.44 11.39 9.96
N ALA A 600 7.70 10.67 10.78
CA ALA A 600 7.73 10.78 12.23
C ALA A 600 7.70 9.38 12.82
N THR A 601 8.72 8.58 12.51
CA THR A 601 8.71 7.15 12.84
C THR A 601 8.68 6.90 14.33
N PHE A 602 9.43 7.66 15.12
CA PHE A 602 9.53 7.44 16.57
C PHE A 602 8.71 8.46 17.36
N GLU A 603 8.24 8.02 18.53
CA GLU A 603 7.65 8.93 19.52
C GLU A 603 8.75 9.74 20.22
N ASP A 604 8.33 10.82 20.86
CA ASP A 604 9.24 11.62 21.68
C ASP A 604 9.65 10.80 22.93
N GLY A 605 10.92 10.88 23.33
CA GLY A 605 11.52 9.99 24.33
C GLY A 605 12.25 8.77 23.77
N LEU A 606 12.14 8.50 22.46
CA LEU A 606 12.87 7.44 21.75
C LEU A 606 13.96 7.99 20.82
N GLU A 607 14.58 9.11 21.18
CA GLU A 607 15.58 9.81 20.37
C GLU A 607 16.79 8.92 20.05
N GLU A 608 17.20 8.06 20.99
CA GLU A 608 18.31 7.13 20.78
C GLU A 608 17.97 6.08 19.70
N GLU A 609 16.74 5.56 19.69
CA GLU A 609 16.29 4.62 18.66
C GLU A 609 16.17 5.30 17.30
N ALA A 610 15.61 6.51 17.29
CA ALA A 610 15.49 7.34 16.09
C ALA A 610 16.88 7.63 15.49
N LEU A 611 17.85 7.98 16.32
CA LEU A 611 19.23 8.18 15.89
C LEU A 611 19.88 6.90 15.37
N ALA A 612 19.72 5.78 16.09
CA ALA A 612 20.33 4.51 15.71
C ALA A 612 19.79 3.96 14.38
N ARG A 613 18.51 4.22 14.07
CA ARG A 613 17.84 3.75 12.85
C ARG A 613 17.76 4.80 11.75
N ASN A 614 18.33 5.99 11.97
CA ASN A 614 18.29 7.15 11.08
C ASN A 614 16.86 7.60 10.69
N HIS A 615 16.00 7.78 11.69
CA HIS A 615 14.66 8.33 11.54
C HIS A 615 14.44 9.54 12.46
N SER A 616 13.30 10.21 12.31
CA SER A 616 12.92 11.34 13.15
C SER A 616 11.97 10.91 14.27
N THR A 617 12.06 11.57 15.42
CA THR A 617 10.93 11.61 16.35
C THR A 617 9.85 12.58 15.84
N THR A 618 8.68 12.53 16.48
CA THR A 618 7.56 13.42 16.18
C THR A 618 7.95 14.90 16.35
N MET A 619 8.54 15.28 17.48
CA MET A 619 8.97 16.65 17.75
C MET A 619 10.09 17.11 16.81
N GLU A 620 11.01 16.22 16.46
CA GLU A 620 12.07 16.51 15.51
C GLU A 620 11.53 16.86 14.11
N ALA A 621 10.56 16.08 13.62
CA ALA A 621 9.87 16.34 12.35
C ALA A 621 9.11 17.68 12.38
N VAL A 622 8.41 17.98 13.47
CA VAL A 622 7.73 19.27 13.69
C VAL A 622 8.74 20.43 13.70
N ASN A 623 9.89 20.25 14.36
CA ASN A 623 10.94 21.26 14.45
C ASN A 623 11.58 21.55 13.09
N VAL A 624 11.78 20.53 12.25
CA VAL A 624 12.25 20.71 10.86
C VAL A 624 11.28 21.59 10.07
N GLY A 625 9.99 21.27 10.09
CA GLY A 625 8.97 22.04 9.37
C GLY A 625 8.81 23.47 9.91
N THR A 626 8.83 23.63 11.24
CA THR A 626 8.74 24.94 11.90
C THR A 626 9.94 25.82 11.56
N SER A 627 11.15 25.26 11.63
CA SER A 627 12.39 25.97 11.29
C SER A 627 12.46 26.38 9.81
N ALA A 628 11.81 25.60 8.94
CA ALA A 628 11.69 25.91 7.52
C ALA A 628 10.59 26.96 7.23
N GLY A 629 9.74 27.31 8.21
CA GLY A 629 8.57 28.15 7.94
C GLY A 629 7.55 27.47 7.02
N ALA A 630 7.47 26.13 7.05
CA ALA A 630 6.44 25.40 6.32
C ALA A 630 5.05 25.78 6.83
N TYR A 631 4.11 26.03 5.92
CA TYR A 631 2.76 26.46 6.27
C TYR A 631 1.96 25.34 6.96
N ARG A 632 2.03 24.11 6.41
CA ARG A 632 1.44 22.91 7.03
C ARG A 632 2.42 21.76 7.01
N ILE A 633 2.41 20.98 8.09
CA ILE A 633 3.25 19.80 8.28
C ILE A 633 2.32 18.59 8.42
N ILE A 634 2.44 17.62 7.52
CA ILE A 634 1.72 16.35 7.60
C ILE A 634 2.72 15.29 8.03
N LEU A 635 2.51 14.73 9.22
CA LEU A 635 3.34 13.67 9.77
C LEU A 635 2.85 12.32 9.30
N THR A 636 3.77 11.46 8.85
CA THR A 636 3.47 10.12 8.35
C THR A 636 4.57 9.13 8.75
N HIS A 637 4.51 7.91 8.21
CA HIS A 637 5.52 6.86 8.40
C HIS A 637 5.77 6.51 9.87
N PHE A 638 4.68 6.34 10.62
CA PHE A 638 4.72 6.06 12.06
C PHE A 638 5.17 4.63 12.34
N SER A 639 5.99 4.44 13.38
CA SER A 639 6.27 3.12 13.93
C SER A 639 4.97 2.46 14.35
N GLN A 640 4.83 1.17 14.02
CA GLN A 640 3.64 0.40 14.33
C GLN A 640 3.68 -0.23 15.73
N ARG A 641 4.76 0.01 16.48
CA ARG A 641 4.95 -0.52 17.83
C ARG A 641 4.28 0.32 18.91
N TYR A 642 3.91 1.56 18.61
CA TYR A 642 3.45 2.55 19.58
C TYR A 642 2.06 3.11 19.21
N PRO A 643 1.33 3.74 20.16
CA PRO A 643 -0.09 4.09 20.06
C PRO A 643 -0.54 4.78 18.77
N LYS A 644 -1.83 4.60 18.42
CA LYS A 644 -2.36 4.89 17.08
C LYS A 644 -2.43 6.38 16.72
N ILE A 645 -2.25 7.29 17.68
CA ILE A 645 -2.08 8.73 17.47
C ILE A 645 -0.89 9.19 18.32
N PRO A 646 0.15 9.82 17.74
CA PRO A 646 1.23 10.38 18.54
C PRO A 646 0.73 11.42 19.54
N VAL A 647 1.36 11.52 20.70
CA VAL A 647 1.04 12.54 21.71
C VAL A 647 1.61 13.89 21.26
N PHE A 648 0.81 14.96 21.35
CA PHE A 648 1.24 16.32 20.91
C PHE A 648 0.95 17.37 21.98
N ASP A 649 1.91 18.30 22.15
CA ASP A 649 1.70 19.59 22.82
C ASP A 649 0.78 20.49 21.98
N GLU A 650 -0.20 21.13 22.61
CA GLU A 650 -1.23 21.97 21.97
C GLU A 650 -0.61 23.10 21.12
N LYS A 651 0.59 23.55 21.48
CA LYS A 651 1.32 24.61 20.77
C LYS A 651 1.63 24.25 19.31
N HIS A 652 1.98 23.00 19.04
CA HIS A 652 2.40 22.55 17.70
C HIS A 652 1.23 22.05 16.84
N MET A 653 0.06 21.85 17.44
CA MET A 653 -1.14 21.39 16.76
C MET A 653 -1.69 22.41 15.75
N GLN A 654 -1.30 23.69 15.83
CA GLN A 654 -1.80 24.75 14.94
C GLN A 654 -1.28 24.64 13.48
N LYS A 655 -0.17 23.93 13.25
CA LYS A 655 0.42 23.75 11.91
C LYS A 655 0.54 22.30 11.48
N THR A 656 0.40 21.38 12.42
CA THR A 656 0.70 19.97 12.24
C THR A 656 -0.57 19.16 12.05
N CYS A 657 -0.50 18.17 11.19
CA CYS A 657 -1.55 17.21 10.91
C CYS A 657 -0.99 15.79 10.95
N ILE A 658 -1.81 14.82 11.35
CA ILE A 658 -1.43 13.42 11.46
C ILE A 658 -2.04 12.66 10.29
N ALA A 659 -1.19 11.97 9.54
CA ALA A 659 -1.61 11.12 8.45
C ALA A 659 -2.37 9.89 8.98
N PHE A 660 -3.42 9.51 8.27
CA PHE A 660 -4.07 8.22 8.40
C PHE A 660 -4.21 7.60 7.02
N ASP A 661 -4.22 6.27 6.95
CA ASP A 661 -4.55 5.58 5.72
C ASP A 661 -5.91 6.04 5.19
N MET A 662 -5.98 6.28 3.88
CA MET A 662 -7.14 6.80 3.14
C MET A 662 -7.49 8.26 3.42
N MET A 663 -6.66 9.00 4.16
CA MET A 663 -6.84 10.44 4.34
C MET A 663 -6.64 11.18 3.00
N SER A 664 -7.60 12.02 2.64
CA SER A 664 -7.62 12.88 1.45
C SER A 664 -7.50 14.33 1.90
N VAL A 665 -6.43 15.00 1.51
CA VAL A 665 -6.17 16.40 1.84
C VAL A 665 -6.18 17.22 0.56
N ASN A 666 -7.26 17.98 0.34
CA ASN A 666 -7.28 18.95 -0.73
C ASN A 666 -6.42 20.17 -0.36
N VAL A 667 -5.69 20.72 -1.33
CA VAL A 667 -4.85 21.92 -1.11
C VAL A 667 -5.67 23.13 -0.64
N ALA A 668 -6.96 23.21 -1.01
CA ALA A 668 -7.88 24.26 -0.55
C ALA A 668 -8.25 24.12 0.94
N ASP A 669 -8.09 22.94 1.54
CA ASP A 669 -8.48 22.64 2.93
C ASP A 669 -7.33 22.78 3.92
N LEU A 670 -6.11 23.06 3.45
CA LEU A 670 -4.94 23.25 4.31
C LEU A 670 -5.19 24.23 5.47
N PRO A 671 -5.91 25.36 5.31
CA PRO A 671 -6.21 26.25 6.43
C PRO A 671 -7.04 25.59 7.54
N VAL A 672 -7.88 24.60 7.19
CA VAL A 672 -8.82 23.94 8.10
C VAL A 672 -8.19 22.76 8.84
N LEU A 673 -7.21 22.06 8.23
CA LEU A 673 -6.62 20.82 8.79
C LEU A 673 -6.28 20.85 10.29
N PRO A 674 -5.59 21.88 10.83
CA PRO A 674 -5.23 21.91 12.25
C PRO A 674 -6.44 21.90 13.19
N LYS A 675 -7.57 22.48 12.74
CA LYS A 675 -8.81 22.58 13.52
C LYS A 675 -9.53 21.24 13.65
N VAL A 676 -9.23 20.26 12.80
CA VAL A 676 -9.88 18.94 12.81
C VAL A 676 -9.23 18.01 13.82
N LEU A 677 -7.94 18.20 14.11
CA LEU A 677 -7.14 17.30 14.93
C LEU A 677 -7.70 17.08 16.35
N PRO A 678 -8.19 18.09 17.10
CA PRO A 678 -8.80 17.87 18.42
C PRO A 678 -9.98 16.90 18.38
N TYR A 679 -10.80 16.95 17.33
CA TYR A 679 -11.93 16.05 17.17
C TYR A 679 -11.51 14.64 16.77
N ILE A 680 -10.43 14.50 15.99
CA ILE A 680 -9.87 13.17 15.67
C ILE A 680 -9.38 12.51 16.96
N LYS A 681 -8.75 13.25 17.89
CA LYS A 681 -8.32 12.70 19.19
C LYS A 681 -9.48 12.09 19.98
N LEU A 682 -10.71 12.61 19.85
CA LEU A 682 -11.90 12.06 20.51
C LEU A 682 -12.13 10.58 20.14
N LEU A 683 -11.91 10.20 18.88
CA LEU A 683 -12.10 8.82 18.40
C LEU A 683 -11.17 7.79 19.06
N PHE A 684 -10.06 8.24 19.62
CA PHE A 684 -9.02 7.39 20.18
C PHE A 684 -8.89 7.55 21.69
N ARG A 685 -9.77 8.33 22.34
CA ARG A 685 -9.72 8.62 23.79
C ARG A 685 -9.64 7.35 24.63
N ASN A 686 -10.50 6.37 24.38
CA ASN A 686 -10.54 5.12 25.15
C ASN A 686 -9.28 4.27 24.95
N GLU A 687 -8.64 4.36 23.78
CA GLU A 687 -7.39 3.65 23.51
C GLU A 687 -6.22 4.35 24.20
N MET A 688 -6.18 5.70 24.19
CA MET A 688 -5.17 6.49 24.91
C MET A 688 -5.20 6.25 26.42
N MET A 689 -6.38 6.06 27.03
CA MET A 689 -6.50 5.77 28.47
C MET A 689 -5.97 4.39 28.87
N LEU A 690 -5.98 3.42 27.95
CA LEU A 690 -5.44 2.07 28.20
C LEU A 690 -3.90 2.10 28.17
N ASP A 691 -3.33 2.81 27.21
CA ASP A 691 -1.87 2.95 27.08
C ASP A 691 -1.27 3.71 28.29
N GLU A 692 -1.91 4.79 28.75
CA GLU A 692 -1.50 5.49 29.98
C GLU A 692 -1.51 4.56 31.21
N SER A 693 -2.44 3.60 31.26
CA SER A 693 -2.50 2.64 32.36
C SER A 693 -1.43 1.54 32.28
N GLU A 694 -1.06 1.11 31.08
CA GLU A 694 0.04 0.15 30.87
C GLU A 694 1.41 0.79 31.13
N ASP A 695 1.61 2.04 30.72
CA ASP A 695 2.85 2.79 30.98
C ASP A 695 3.08 3.05 32.47
N VAL A 696 2.01 3.32 33.22
CA VAL A 696 2.07 3.43 34.70
C VAL A 696 2.45 2.09 35.34
N LEU A 697 1.96 0.96 34.81
CA LEU A 697 2.29 -0.38 35.30
C LEU A 697 3.74 -0.76 34.97
N VAL A 698 4.25 -0.40 33.79
CA VAL A 698 5.66 -0.62 33.41
C VAL A 698 6.60 0.28 34.20
N ALA A 699 6.23 1.54 34.44
CA ALA A 699 6.99 2.44 35.32
C ALA A 699 7.01 1.97 36.77
N ALA A 700 5.92 1.36 37.27
CA ALA A 700 5.84 0.77 38.60
C ALA A 700 6.60 -0.57 38.72
N ALA A 701 6.82 -1.29 37.61
CA ALA A 701 7.61 -2.53 37.59
C ALA A 701 9.14 -2.29 37.50
N ASN A 702 9.55 -1.08 37.13
CA ASN A 702 10.95 -0.65 37.02
C ASN A 702 11.43 0.25 38.17
N GLN A 703 10.60 0.43 39.20
CA GLN A 703 10.96 0.98 40.52
C GLN A 703 11.00 -0.15 41.55
#